data_AF-A0A8S4PPU3-F1
#
_entry.id   AF-A0A8S4PPU3-F1
#
_cell.length_a   1.000
_cell.length_b   1.000
_cell.length_c   1.000
_cell.angle_alpha   90.00
_cell.angle_beta   90.00
_cell.angle_gamma   90.00
#
_symmetry.space_group_name_H-M   'P 1'
#
loop_
_entity.id
_entity.type
_entity.pdbx_description
1 polymer ?
#
loop_
_entity_poly.entity_id
_entity_poly.type
_entity_poly.pdbx_seq_one_letter_code
_entity_poly.pdbx_strand_id
1 'polypeptide(L)'
;MMAAASVCCSNIFDAATEGHVQCIRHASQMQTDVNTRDENYKTSLIIACAKGHKDCIELLIEKGADINAKDKDGWNALISAASKGHRDCVEILLKHSVLDLNATQNDKWSAILLAGCMGEAECMELILKSGGDPNKTDSDGATALICAANEGHLECVEILLRYNADASIKDRANKTAMDYAKDKGNKECIELLGLMKMNTFSLRLISICWILNTHFVTNSTGASSEEDYGSTANSGTDADGTKNEENSGKGFLYGDIEISRHTFRNAMLNKDARWPNGFVPYSIVDVYPTWAVEIFKSAMKEIEANTSFNGQRCITFKERTFEENYVEIAPIGGCYSRVGVSGGKQPISLGAGCERKGTVIHELLHTLGFWHEQSRADRDMYIKVNWTNIKEGSAGNFNKFDDTSIDHQDMPYDYDSIMHYSAFSFAKDYRWPTIVPLIGKPYIGQRLQLSDIDINEIRKLYNCQGVVSVDFTTPMVTTLKPTTPPQPIGTDLPLYWECTFDEGRCGLENVENSLEWILQKGPTASSKTGPGSDHTSSTGNYIFTEASNQYQKKYKIVKTKLPKSNMCVDFWYHMYSENEEESDHHVGYLRFYAQSGNTEPTQLLAWERTRSQGNKWLNGRFTVRKSDISSKKWKLLVEGEILNNYKSDIAVDDLKIYKGRCP
;
A
#
# COMPACT_ATOMS: atom_id res chain seq x y z
N MET A 1 18.14 -54.10 25.99
CA MET A 1 17.67 -52.83 25.40
C MET A 1 18.90 -51.96 25.06
N MET A 2 19.76 -52.44 24.17
CA MET A 2 20.95 -51.72 23.68
C MET A 2 21.27 -52.28 22.28
N ALA A 3 20.82 -51.61 21.23
CA ALA A 3 21.31 -51.77 19.86
C ALA A 3 20.58 -50.75 18.97
N ALA A 4 21.24 -49.62 18.66
CA ALA A 4 21.06 -48.78 17.46
C ALA A 4 21.74 -47.39 17.56
N ALA A 5 22.71 -47.17 18.46
CA ALA A 5 23.43 -45.88 18.57
C ALA A 5 24.84 -45.95 17.95
N SER A 6 24.96 -46.46 16.71
CA SER A 6 26.25 -46.61 16.01
C SER A 6 26.16 -46.29 14.52
N VAL A 7 25.65 -45.11 14.17
CA VAL A 7 26.07 -44.36 12.99
C VAL A 7 26.03 -42.87 13.38
N CYS A 8 26.94 -42.44 14.25
CA CYS A 8 27.13 -41.01 14.46
C CYS A 8 27.93 -40.53 13.25
N CYS A 9 27.32 -39.72 12.38
CA CYS A 9 27.98 -39.13 11.20
C CYS A 9 29.36 -38.57 11.61
N SER A 10 30.39 -38.88 10.83
CA SER A 10 31.80 -38.60 11.13
C SER A 10 32.12 -37.12 11.36
N ASN A 11 31.28 -36.21 10.84
CA ASN A 11 31.42 -34.77 11.01
C ASN A 11 30.08 -34.03 10.74
N ILE A 12 30.07 -32.72 10.99
CA ILE A 12 28.90 -31.84 10.81
C ILE A 12 28.47 -31.67 9.33
N PHE A 13 29.35 -31.95 8.36
CA PHE A 13 29.04 -31.88 6.93
C PHE A 13 28.26 -33.11 6.45
N ASP A 14 28.64 -34.31 6.89
CA ASP A 14 27.93 -35.56 6.62
C ASP A 14 26.51 -35.48 7.22
N ALA A 15 26.40 -35.02 8.47
CA ALA A 15 25.12 -34.82 9.13
C ALA A 15 24.22 -33.81 8.39
N ALA A 16 24.79 -32.70 7.90
CA ALA A 16 24.07 -31.72 7.09
C ALA A 16 23.73 -32.26 5.69
N THR A 17 24.51 -33.19 5.14
CA THR A 17 24.24 -33.83 3.84
C THR A 17 23.09 -34.84 3.94
N GLU A 18 23.07 -35.64 5.02
CA GLU A 18 22.10 -36.71 5.27
C GLU A 18 20.83 -36.24 6.00
N GLY A 19 20.78 -34.99 6.45
CA GLY A 19 19.63 -34.42 7.17
C GLY A 19 19.52 -34.90 8.62
N HIS A 20 20.62 -35.33 9.22
CA HIS A 20 20.65 -35.93 10.56
C HIS A 20 20.76 -34.87 11.66
N VAL A 21 19.63 -34.22 11.96
CA VAL A 21 19.50 -33.14 12.96
C VAL A 21 20.09 -33.51 14.33
N GLN A 22 19.91 -34.75 14.78
CA GLN A 22 20.44 -35.21 16.07
C GLN A 22 21.97 -35.30 16.09
N CYS A 23 22.58 -35.60 14.94
CA CYS A 23 24.03 -35.62 14.77
C CYS A 23 24.58 -34.17 14.76
N ILE A 24 23.87 -33.21 14.16
CA ILE A 24 24.22 -31.77 14.26
C ILE A 24 24.12 -31.30 15.72
N ARG A 25 23.08 -31.72 16.45
CA ARG A 25 22.89 -31.40 17.88
C ARG A 25 24.03 -31.94 18.75
N HIS A 26 24.52 -33.16 18.47
CA HIS A 26 25.65 -33.76 19.19
C HIS A 26 27.01 -33.17 18.78
N ALA A 27 27.25 -32.95 17.49
CA ALA A 27 28.49 -32.34 16.99
C ALA A 27 28.73 -30.94 17.58
N SER A 28 27.64 -30.18 17.82
CA SER A 28 27.66 -28.89 18.50
C SER A 28 28.04 -28.98 19.99
N GLN A 29 27.78 -30.10 20.67
CA GLN A 29 28.21 -30.33 22.07
C GLN A 29 29.71 -30.62 22.16
N MET A 30 30.35 -31.03 21.06
CA MET A 30 31.80 -31.29 20.99
C MET A 30 32.63 -30.05 20.64
N GLN A 31 32.08 -28.84 20.80
CA GLN A 31 32.78 -27.57 20.56
C GLN A 31 33.23 -27.34 19.10
N THR A 32 32.63 -28.07 18.15
CA THR A 32 32.86 -27.86 16.71
C THR A 32 32.27 -26.51 16.30
N ASP A 33 33.08 -25.65 15.65
CA ASP A 33 32.59 -24.40 15.09
C ASP A 33 31.55 -24.69 13.99
N VAL A 34 30.32 -24.20 14.18
CA VAL A 34 29.21 -24.36 13.23
C VAL A 34 29.51 -23.73 11.86
N ASN A 35 30.46 -22.79 11.83
CA ASN A 35 30.92 -22.08 10.63
C ASN A 35 32.16 -22.70 9.99
N THR A 36 32.55 -23.91 10.42
CA THR A 36 33.64 -24.65 9.77
C THR A 36 33.33 -24.82 8.28
N ARG A 37 34.39 -24.76 7.48
CA ARG A 37 34.35 -24.81 6.02
C ARG A 37 35.02 -26.08 5.51
N ASP A 38 34.41 -26.75 4.53
CA ASP A 38 35.03 -27.88 3.82
C ASP A 38 36.12 -27.39 2.83
N GLU A 39 36.72 -28.31 2.07
CA GLU A 39 37.75 -27.99 1.06
C GLU A 39 37.26 -27.04 -0.04
N ASN A 40 35.94 -26.93 -0.23
CA ASN A 40 35.29 -26.02 -1.18
C ASN A 40 34.73 -24.76 -0.51
N TYR A 41 35.10 -24.51 0.75
CA TYR A 41 34.62 -23.39 1.55
C TYR A 41 33.12 -23.47 1.90
N LYS A 42 32.48 -24.62 1.70
CA LYS A 42 31.06 -24.81 2.04
C LYS A 42 30.90 -24.99 3.54
N THR A 43 29.90 -24.30 4.09
CA THR A 43 29.44 -24.52 5.47
C THR A 43 28.36 -25.59 5.50
N SER A 44 28.13 -26.20 6.67
CA SER A 44 27.01 -27.11 6.87
C SER A 44 25.66 -26.48 6.53
N LEU A 45 25.51 -25.17 6.71
CA LEU A 45 24.29 -24.44 6.34
C LEU A 45 24.07 -24.43 4.82
N ILE A 46 25.11 -24.14 4.03
CA ILE A 46 25.04 -24.19 2.56
C ILE A 46 24.67 -25.61 2.08
N ILE A 47 25.28 -26.64 2.69
CA ILE A 47 25.00 -28.04 2.35
C ILE A 47 23.54 -28.41 2.69
N ALA A 48 23.07 -28.09 3.89
CA ALA A 48 21.69 -28.37 4.30
C ALA A 48 20.68 -27.65 3.40
N CYS A 49 20.95 -26.40 3.01
CA CYS A 49 20.14 -25.64 2.07
C CYS A 49 20.12 -26.26 0.67
N ALA A 50 21.27 -26.72 0.16
CA ALA A 50 21.34 -27.40 -1.14
C ALA A 50 20.61 -28.76 -1.15
N LYS A 51 20.48 -29.41 0.01
CA LYS A 51 19.83 -30.72 0.18
C LYS A 51 18.37 -30.65 0.63
N GLY A 52 17.88 -29.48 1.04
CA GLY A 52 16.48 -29.29 1.43
C GLY A 52 16.18 -29.67 2.89
N HIS A 53 17.20 -29.78 3.75
CA HIS A 53 17.05 -30.29 5.12
C HIS A 53 16.69 -29.16 6.10
N LYS A 54 15.42 -28.75 6.08
CA LYS A 54 14.92 -27.60 6.86
C LYS A 54 15.21 -27.66 8.36
N ASP A 55 15.03 -28.83 8.98
CA ASP A 55 15.26 -28.99 10.43
C ASP A 55 16.76 -28.82 10.78
N CYS A 56 17.66 -29.18 9.85
CA CYS A 56 19.08 -28.92 9.99
C CYS A 56 19.38 -27.43 9.87
N ILE A 57 18.71 -26.72 8.96
CA ILE A 57 18.88 -25.27 8.76
C ILE A 57 18.48 -24.50 10.02
N GLU A 58 17.30 -24.78 10.57
CA GLU A 58 16.81 -24.11 11.79
C GLU A 58 17.80 -24.30 12.95
N LEU A 59 18.26 -25.54 13.18
CA LEU A 59 19.22 -25.83 14.23
C LEU A 59 20.59 -25.18 13.98
N LEU A 60 21.09 -25.18 12.74
CA LEU A 60 22.37 -24.55 12.41
C LEU A 60 22.32 -23.03 12.63
N ILE A 61 21.23 -22.37 12.25
CA ILE A 61 21.02 -20.93 12.48
C ILE A 61 20.87 -20.63 13.97
N GLU A 62 20.10 -21.44 14.73
CA GLU A 62 19.99 -21.34 16.20
C GLU A 62 21.38 -21.41 16.88
N LYS A 63 22.29 -22.20 16.31
CA LYS A 63 23.67 -22.35 16.78
C LYS A 63 24.63 -21.27 16.29
N GLY A 64 24.16 -20.27 15.55
CA GLY A 64 24.97 -19.14 15.10
C GLY A 64 25.71 -19.38 13.78
N ALA A 65 25.16 -20.23 12.90
CA ALA A 65 25.66 -20.32 11.52
C ALA A 65 25.56 -18.97 10.81
N ASP A 66 26.64 -18.55 10.14
CA ASP A 66 26.69 -17.38 9.29
C ASP A 66 25.84 -17.62 8.05
N ILE A 67 24.67 -17.01 8.05
CA ILE A 67 23.66 -17.13 6.99
C ILE A 67 24.13 -16.58 5.65
N ASN A 68 25.13 -15.69 5.66
CA ASN A 68 25.69 -15.05 4.46
C ASN A 68 27.03 -15.65 4.03
N ALA A 69 27.49 -16.71 4.70
CA ALA A 69 28.70 -17.41 4.30
C ALA A 69 28.63 -17.81 2.83
N LYS A 70 29.75 -17.65 2.13
CA LYS A 70 29.92 -18.03 0.73
C LYS A 70 30.94 -19.14 0.59
N ASP A 71 30.68 -20.07 -0.32
CA ASP A 71 31.66 -21.07 -0.74
C ASP A 71 32.66 -20.49 -1.75
N LYS A 72 33.57 -21.34 -2.26
CA LYS A 72 34.64 -20.93 -3.19
C LYS A 72 34.11 -20.31 -4.48
N ASP A 73 32.90 -20.70 -4.88
CA ASP A 73 32.24 -20.27 -6.11
C ASP A 73 31.32 -19.06 -5.85
N GLY A 74 31.28 -18.57 -4.60
CA GLY A 74 30.48 -17.43 -4.18
C GLY A 74 29.04 -17.78 -3.80
N TRP A 75 28.68 -19.08 -3.73
CA TRP A 75 27.34 -19.52 -3.38
C TRP A 75 27.09 -19.37 -1.89
N ASN A 76 25.96 -18.75 -1.54
CA ASN A 76 25.46 -18.74 -0.18
C ASN A 76 24.29 -19.72 0.00
N ALA A 77 23.76 -19.76 1.22
CA ALA A 77 22.62 -20.61 1.60
C ALA A 77 21.37 -20.32 0.74
N LEU A 78 21.04 -19.05 0.51
CA LEU A 78 19.86 -18.64 -0.26
C LEU A 78 19.97 -19.03 -1.73
N ILE A 79 21.11 -18.74 -2.38
CA ILE A 79 21.40 -19.12 -3.77
C ILE A 79 21.30 -20.64 -3.93
N SER A 80 21.86 -21.41 -2.99
CA SER A 80 21.80 -22.88 -3.00
C SER A 80 20.37 -23.41 -2.88
N ALA A 81 19.59 -22.92 -1.93
CA ALA A 81 18.19 -23.34 -1.73
C ALA A 81 17.31 -22.96 -2.93
N ALA A 82 17.43 -21.72 -3.42
CA ALA A 82 16.63 -21.21 -4.53
C ALA A 82 16.93 -21.94 -5.85
N SER A 83 18.20 -22.29 -6.12
CA SER A 83 18.59 -23.04 -7.34
C SER A 83 18.09 -24.49 -7.38
N LYS A 84 17.65 -25.02 -6.23
CA LYS A 84 17.21 -26.41 -6.06
C LYS A 84 15.72 -26.52 -5.75
N GLY A 85 14.98 -25.41 -5.76
CA GLY A 85 13.53 -25.42 -5.50
C GLY A 85 13.14 -25.68 -4.05
N HIS A 86 14.07 -25.53 -3.10
CA HIS A 86 13.81 -25.85 -1.69
C HIS A 86 13.07 -24.70 -1.00
N ARG A 87 11.77 -24.55 -1.29
CA ARG A 87 10.89 -23.48 -0.80
C ARG A 87 10.96 -23.30 0.72
N ASP A 88 10.77 -24.36 1.49
CA ASP A 88 10.79 -24.31 2.96
C ASP A 88 12.13 -23.75 3.49
N CYS A 89 13.24 -24.09 2.82
CA CYS A 89 14.56 -23.61 3.17
C CYS A 89 14.69 -22.11 2.86
N VAL A 90 14.21 -21.68 1.70
CA VAL A 90 14.14 -20.26 1.32
C VAL A 90 13.29 -19.48 2.34
N GLU A 91 12.12 -19.98 2.71
CA GLU A 91 11.25 -19.34 3.69
C GLU A 91 11.91 -19.22 5.08
N ILE A 92 12.62 -20.25 5.55
CA ILE A 92 13.38 -20.17 6.80
C ILE A 92 14.46 -19.11 6.72
N LEU A 93 15.26 -19.10 5.65
CA LEU A 93 16.34 -18.13 5.48
C LEU A 93 15.80 -16.69 5.44
N LEU A 94 14.70 -16.45 4.72
CA LEU A 94 14.07 -15.12 4.58
C LEU A 94 13.50 -14.56 5.88
N LYS A 95 13.28 -15.38 6.93
CA LYS A 95 12.88 -14.91 8.26
C LYS A 95 13.98 -14.11 8.98
N HIS A 96 15.24 -14.20 8.51
CA HIS A 96 16.39 -13.57 9.14
C HIS A 96 16.80 -12.30 8.38
N SER A 97 16.56 -11.12 8.97
CA SER A 97 16.79 -9.81 8.33
C SER A 97 18.25 -9.51 7.95
N VAL A 98 19.21 -10.23 8.53
CA VAL A 98 20.63 -10.10 8.20
C VAL A 98 20.99 -10.76 6.86
N LEU A 99 20.09 -11.55 6.26
CA LEU A 99 20.33 -12.24 5.00
C LEU A 99 20.48 -11.24 3.83
N ASP A 100 21.57 -11.34 3.10
CA ASP A 100 21.78 -10.60 1.85
C ASP A 100 21.00 -11.26 0.70
N LEU A 101 19.79 -10.74 0.46
CA LEU A 101 18.89 -11.17 -0.63
C LEU A 101 19.49 -10.96 -2.03
N ASN A 102 20.41 -9.99 -2.15
CA ASN A 102 21.00 -9.58 -3.42
C ASN A 102 22.42 -10.11 -3.59
N ALA A 103 22.85 -11.01 -2.70
CA ALA A 103 24.10 -11.72 -2.83
C ALA A 103 24.16 -12.45 -4.17
N THR A 104 25.36 -12.43 -4.76
CA THR A 104 25.64 -13.16 -5.98
C THR A 104 26.81 -14.11 -5.81
N GLN A 105 26.79 -15.18 -6.59
CA GLN A 105 27.96 -16.01 -6.87
C GLN A 105 28.94 -15.27 -7.82
N ASN A 106 30.10 -15.87 -8.08
CA ASN A 106 31.21 -15.28 -8.85
C ASN A 106 30.83 -14.70 -10.24
N ASP A 107 29.88 -15.28 -10.98
CA ASP A 107 29.40 -14.72 -12.27
C ASP A 107 28.20 -13.76 -12.10
N LYS A 108 28.01 -13.19 -10.90
CA LYS A 108 26.88 -12.33 -10.53
C LYS A 108 25.50 -12.99 -10.56
N TRP A 109 25.43 -14.32 -10.53
CA TRP A 109 24.12 -14.99 -10.43
C TRP A 109 23.55 -14.86 -9.02
N SER A 110 22.37 -14.26 -8.91
CA SER A 110 21.61 -14.13 -7.67
C SER A 110 20.65 -15.31 -7.48
N ALA A 111 20.05 -15.39 -6.30
CA ALA A 111 19.02 -16.40 -6.01
C ALA A 111 17.79 -16.26 -6.94
N ILE A 112 17.36 -15.02 -7.26
CA ILE A 112 16.25 -14.78 -8.20
C ILE A 112 16.62 -15.24 -9.61
N LEU A 113 17.85 -14.94 -10.08
CA LEU A 113 18.33 -15.39 -11.39
C LEU A 113 18.24 -16.91 -11.50
N LEU A 114 18.86 -17.64 -10.57
CA LEU A 114 18.86 -19.10 -10.60
C LEU A 114 17.44 -19.69 -10.45
N ALA A 115 16.61 -19.14 -9.57
CA ALA A 115 15.22 -19.59 -9.45
C ALA A 115 14.45 -19.41 -10.77
N GLY A 116 14.63 -18.27 -11.44
CA GLY A 116 14.01 -18.00 -12.75
C GLY A 116 14.53 -18.91 -13.87
N CYS A 117 15.84 -19.18 -13.93
CA CYS A 117 16.44 -20.05 -14.95
C CYS A 117 16.15 -21.54 -14.72
N MET A 118 15.88 -21.96 -13.47
CA MET A 118 15.56 -23.35 -13.12
C MET A 118 14.04 -23.62 -13.07
N GLY A 119 13.21 -22.58 -13.20
CA GLY A 119 11.76 -22.69 -13.17
C GLY A 119 11.14 -22.78 -11.77
N GLU A 120 11.89 -22.38 -10.74
CA GLU A 120 11.51 -22.49 -9.33
C GLU A 120 10.62 -21.31 -8.90
N ALA A 121 9.42 -21.25 -9.46
CA ALA A 121 8.46 -20.16 -9.33
C ALA A 121 8.16 -19.77 -7.87
N GLU A 122 7.95 -20.75 -6.99
CA GLU A 122 7.61 -20.51 -5.59
C GLU A 122 8.78 -19.88 -4.80
N CYS A 123 10.01 -20.37 -5.03
CA CYS A 123 11.20 -19.78 -4.42
C CYS A 123 11.40 -18.35 -4.92
N MET A 124 11.24 -18.13 -6.22
CA MET A 124 11.38 -16.81 -6.83
C MET A 124 10.35 -15.83 -6.28
N GLU A 125 9.08 -16.23 -6.15
CA GLU A 125 8.03 -15.37 -5.60
C GLU A 125 8.30 -15.01 -4.14
N LEU A 126 8.78 -15.95 -3.32
CA LEU A 126 9.14 -15.67 -1.92
C LEU A 126 10.28 -14.63 -1.81
N ILE A 127 11.28 -14.72 -2.68
CA ILE A 127 12.39 -13.76 -2.70
C ILE A 127 11.90 -12.38 -3.16
N LEU A 128 11.05 -12.31 -4.20
CA LEU A 128 10.45 -11.06 -4.68
C LEU A 128 9.55 -10.41 -3.62
N LYS A 129 8.72 -11.19 -2.91
CA LYS A 129 7.89 -10.73 -1.78
C LYS A 129 8.73 -10.13 -0.65
N SER A 130 9.95 -10.62 -0.48
CA SER A 130 10.88 -10.17 0.54
C SER A 130 11.74 -8.97 0.09
N GLY A 131 11.44 -8.38 -1.08
CA GLY A 131 12.12 -7.19 -1.58
C GLY A 131 13.34 -7.47 -2.46
N GLY A 132 13.51 -8.70 -2.96
CA GLY A 132 14.53 -9.00 -3.95
C GLY A 132 14.28 -8.25 -5.27
N ASP A 133 15.36 -7.82 -5.93
CA ASP A 133 15.29 -7.01 -7.14
C ASP A 133 14.99 -7.88 -8.39
N PRO A 134 13.82 -7.72 -9.05
CA PRO A 134 13.46 -8.49 -10.24
C PRO A 134 14.34 -8.18 -11.47
N ASN A 135 15.06 -7.05 -11.45
CA ASN A 135 15.87 -6.56 -12.57
C ASN A 135 17.37 -6.81 -12.38
N LYS A 136 17.74 -7.61 -11.37
CA LYS A 136 19.14 -7.97 -11.15
C LYS A 136 19.69 -8.74 -12.34
N THR A 137 20.88 -8.34 -12.79
CA THR A 137 21.55 -8.97 -13.93
C THR A 137 22.78 -9.78 -13.50
N ASP A 138 23.05 -10.85 -14.23
CA ASP A 138 24.32 -11.58 -14.14
C ASP A 138 25.48 -10.81 -14.80
N SER A 139 26.63 -11.49 -14.97
CA SER A 139 27.79 -10.92 -15.66
C SER A 139 27.51 -10.55 -17.10
N ASP A 140 26.62 -11.28 -17.79
CA ASP A 140 26.28 -11.07 -19.19
C ASP A 140 25.10 -10.10 -19.39
N GLY A 141 24.59 -9.51 -18.31
CA GLY A 141 23.46 -8.58 -18.38
C GLY A 141 22.11 -9.30 -18.48
N ALA A 142 22.08 -10.62 -18.37
CA ALA A 142 20.84 -11.39 -18.39
C ALA A 142 20.09 -11.22 -17.07
N THR A 143 18.77 -11.02 -17.15
CA THR A 143 17.86 -10.98 -16.00
C THR A 143 17.19 -12.34 -15.79
N ALA A 144 16.56 -12.54 -14.63
CA ALA A 144 15.73 -13.73 -14.39
C ALA A 144 14.60 -13.87 -15.43
N LEU A 145 14.09 -12.75 -15.96
CA LEU A 145 13.07 -12.73 -17.00
C LEU A 145 13.61 -13.21 -18.34
N ILE A 146 14.84 -12.82 -18.71
CA ILE A 146 15.53 -13.31 -19.91
C ILE A 146 15.73 -14.83 -19.81
N CYS A 147 16.22 -15.30 -18.67
CA CYS A 147 16.41 -16.72 -18.39
C CYS A 147 15.11 -17.53 -18.48
N ALA A 148 14.08 -17.12 -17.73
CA ALA A 148 12.79 -17.80 -17.69
C ALA A 148 12.14 -17.85 -19.08
N ALA A 149 12.29 -16.78 -19.88
CA ALA A 149 11.78 -16.74 -21.24
C ALA A 149 12.58 -17.62 -22.21
N ASN A 150 13.90 -17.76 -22.03
CA ASN A 150 14.75 -18.67 -22.81
C ASN A 150 14.43 -20.14 -22.53
N GLU A 151 14.27 -20.50 -21.25
CA GLU A 151 13.99 -21.88 -20.84
C GLU A 151 12.49 -22.24 -20.94
N GLY A 152 11.62 -21.26 -21.15
CA GLY A 152 10.18 -21.47 -21.33
C GLY A 152 9.38 -21.62 -20.03
N HIS A 153 9.92 -21.12 -18.92
CA HIS A 153 9.27 -21.15 -17.61
C HIS A 153 8.18 -20.08 -17.50
N LEU A 154 7.01 -20.35 -18.08
CA LEU A 154 5.88 -19.40 -18.17
C LEU A 154 5.47 -18.82 -16.81
N GLU A 155 5.34 -19.65 -15.78
CA GLU A 155 4.94 -19.21 -14.45
C GLU A 155 5.96 -18.22 -13.85
N CYS A 156 7.25 -18.47 -14.09
CA CYS A 156 8.30 -17.55 -13.68
C CYS A 156 8.22 -16.21 -14.44
N VAL A 157 7.99 -16.25 -15.75
CA VAL A 157 7.76 -15.05 -16.57
C VAL A 157 6.57 -14.25 -16.02
N GLU A 158 5.46 -14.92 -15.70
CA GLU A 158 4.28 -14.26 -15.14
C GLU A 158 4.54 -13.62 -13.78
N ILE A 159 5.20 -14.34 -12.86
CA ILE A 159 5.56 -13.82 -11.53
C ILE A 159 6.47 -12.59 -11.68
N LEU A 160 7.57 -12.70 -12.43
CA LEU A 160 8.52 -11.59 -12.60
C LEU A 160 7.84 -10.33 -13.11
N LEU A 161 6.96 -10.48 -14.10
CA LEU A 161 6.25 -9.34 -14.64
C LEU A 161 5.17 -8.78 -13.68
N ARG A 162 4.53 -9.64 -12.87
CA ARG A 162 3.62 -9.20 -11.78
C ARG A 162 4.35 -8.34 -10.73
N TYR A 163 5.65 -8.58 -10.53
CA TYR A 163 6.53 -7.78 -9.67
C TYR A 163 7.32 -6.72 -10.46
N ASN A 164 6.80 -6.26 -11.60
CA ASN A 164 7.34 -5.15 -12.40
C ASN A 164 8.77 -5.38 -12.93
N ALA A 165 9.14 -6.63 -13.28
CA ALA A 165 10.35 -6.89 -14.06
C ALA A 165 10.31 -6.16 -15.41
N ASP A 166 11.41 -5.49 -15.76
CA ASP A 166 11.55 -4.72 -16.99
C ASP A 166 11.90 -5.65 -18.16
N ALA A 167 10.89 -5.95 -18.97
CA ALA A 167 11.02 -6.76 -20.18
C ALA A 167 11.83 -6.10 -21.31
N SER A 168 12.19 -4.82 -21.16
CA SER A 168 13.00 -4.09 -22.14
C SER A 168 14.50 -4.21 -21.91
N ILE A 169 14.93 -4.74 -20.76
CA ILE A 169 16.35 -4.98 -20.45
C ILE A 169 16.94 -5.90 -21.50
N LYS A 170 18.13 -5.53 -21.97
CA LYS A 170 18.92 -6.28 -22.93
C LYS A 170 20.20 -6.77 -22.27
N ASP A 171 20.56 -7.99 -22.58
CA ASP A 171 21.84 -8.56 -22.22
C ASP A 171 22.97 -8.05 -23.13
N ARG A 172 24.18 -8.57 -22.95
CA ARG A 172 25.36 -8.25 -23.79
C ARG A 172 25.21 -8.70 -25.24
N ALA A 173 24.35 -9.68 -25.54
CA ALA A 173 23.99 -10.04 -26.91
C ALA A 173 22.96 -9.07 -27.52
N ASN A 174 22.57 -8.01 -26.80
CA ASN A 174 21.57 -7.02 -27.18
C ASN A 174 20.19 -7.66 -27.41
N LYS A 175 19.89 -8.75 -26.70
CA LYS A 175 18.63 -9.50 -26.77
C LYS A 175 17.80 -9.30 -25.51
N THR A 176 16.49 -9.15 -25.70
CA THR A 176 15.48 -9.08 -24.64
C THR A 176 14.92 -10.47 -24.32
N ALA A 177 14.13 -10.59 -23.25
CA ALA A 177 13.40 -11.81 -22.92
C ALA A 177 12.50 -12.29 -24.07
N MET A 178 11.90 -11.35 -24.82
CA MET A 178 11.10 -11.66 -26.01
C MET A 178 11.92 -12.29 -27.13
N ASP A 179 13.16 -11.83 -27.34
CA ASP A 179 14.01 -12.34 -28.40
C ASP A 179 14.44 -13.78 -28.09
N TYR A 180 14.78 -14.06 -26.84
CA TYR A 180 15.07 -15.43 -26.38
C TYR A 180 13.86 -16.36 -26.45
N ALA A 181 12.68 -15.90 -26.04
CA ALA A 181 11.44 -16.68 -26.18
C ALA A 181 11.17 -17.05 -27.65
N LYS A 182 11.42 -16.13 -28.58
CA LYS A 182 11.29 -16.37 -30.03
C LYS A 182 12.33 -17.34 -30.56
N ASP A 183 13.59 -17.15 -30.21
CA ASP A 183 14.69 -18.02 -30.66
C ASP A 183 14.48 -19.47 -30.24
N LYS A 184 13.90 -19.68 -29.06
CA LYS A 184 13.59 -21.01 -28.49
C LYS A 184 12.24 -21.56 -28.92
N GLY A 185 11.37 -20.73 -29.51
CA GLY A 185 10.02 -21.13 -29.90
C GLY A 185 9.04 -21.30 -28.73
N ASN A 186 9.28 -20.61 -27.61
CA ASN A 186 8.45 -20.67 -26.40
C ASN A 186 7.17 -19.85 -26.60
N LYS A 187 6.21 -20.42 -27.33
CA LYS A 187 4.99 -19.73 -27.81
C LYS A 187 4.21 -19.00 -26.72
N GLU A 188 4.03 -19.63 -25.55
CA GLU A 188 3.29 -19.03 -24.43
C GLU A 188 4.03 -17.82 -23.83
N CYS A 189 5.36 -17.90 -23.73
CA CYS A 189 6.19 -16.76 -23.30
C CYS A 189 6.17 -15.64 -24.35
N ILE A 190 6.19 -15.96 -25.65
CA ILE A 190 6.08 -14.99 -26.75
C ILE A 190 4.72 -14.27 -26.69
N GLU A 191 3.64 -14.99 -26.43
CA GLU A 191 2.31 -14.42 -26.30
C GLU A 191 2.25 -13.49 -25.08
N LEU A 192 2.66 -13.98 -23.91
CA LEU A 192 2.65 -13.22 -22.65
C LEU A 192 3.51 -11.95 -22.72
N LEU A 193 4.73 -12.06 -23.25
CA LEU A 193 5.62 -10.91 -23.46
C LEU A 193 5.15 -10.03 -24.65
N GLY A 194 4.36 -10.57 -25.56
CA GLY A 194 3.90 -9.89 -26.79
C GLY A 194 2.73 -8.96 -26.52
N LEU A 195 1.88 -9.35 -25.57
CA LEU A 195 0.83 -8.50 -25.01
C LEU A 195 1.40 -7.20 -24.41
N MET A 196 2.67 -7.20 -23.99
CA MET A 196 3.38 -6.00 -23.50
C MET A 196 3.81 -5.03 -24.61
N LYS A 197 3.89 -5.46 -25.90
CA LYS A 197 4.26 -4.58 -27.03
C LYS A 197 3.07 -3.85 -27.67
N MET A 198 1.85 -4.35 -27.51
CA MET A 198 0.64 -3.79 -28.15
C MET A 198 -0.16 -2.83 -27.26
N ASN A 199 0.16 -2.72 -25.98
CA ASN A 199 -0.35 -1.70 -25.08
C ASN A 199 0.46 -1.72 -23.78
N THR A 200 0.74 -0.54 -23.23
CA THR A 200 1.14 -0.34 -21.84
C THR A 200 0.02 -0.81 -20.92
N PHE A 201 -0.05 -2.10 -20.58
CA PHE A 201 -1.07 -2.65 -19.68
C PHE A 201 -0.50 -3.75 -18.77
N SER A 202 -0.82 -3.60 -17.48
CA SER A 202 -0.43 -4.43 -16.35
C SER A 202 -1.01 -5.85 -16.44
N LEU A 203 -0.17 -6.84 -16.14
CA LEU A 203 -0.35 -8.28 -16.36
C LEU A 203 -1.26 -9.02 -15.36
N ARG A 204 -2.33 -8.39 -14.85
CA ARG A 204 -3.29 -9.09 -13.98
C ARG A 204 -4.50 -9.72 -14.68
N LEU A 205 -4.67 -9.53 -16.00
CA LEU A 205 -5.83 -10.06 -16.73
C LEU A 205 -5.63 -11.46 -17.35
N ILE A 206 -4.40 -11.96 -17.48
CA ILE A 206 -4.15 -13.20 -18.23
C ILE A 206 -4.34 -14.46 -17.36
N SER A 207 -4.03 -14.39 -16.07
CA SER A 207 -4.19 -15.54 -15.14
C SER A 207 -5.66 -15.96 -14.94
N ILE A 208 -6.62 -15.03 -15.07
CA ILE A 208 -8.05 -15.34 -14.89
C ILE A 208 -8.69 -15.86 -16.19
N CYS A 209 -8.16 -15.47 -17.36
CA CYS A 209 -8.70 -15.90 -18.65
C CYS A 209 -8.30 -17.34 -19.01
N TRP A 210 -7.18 -17.86 -18.47
CA TRP A 210 -6.73 -19.23 -18.77
C TRP A 210 -7.35 -20.31 -17.88
N ILE A 211 -7.70 -20.00 -16.62
CA ILE A 211 -8.36 -20.97 -15.71
C ILE A 211 -9.80 -21.28 -16.14
N LEU A 212 -10.45 -20.38 -16.90
CA LEU A 212 -11.84 -20.56 -17.34
C LEU A 212 -11.99 -21.24 -18.72
N ASN A 213 -10.91 -21.48 -19.47
CA ASN A 213 -11.00 -21.93 -20.87
C ASN A 213 -10.59 -23.40 -21.13
N THR A 214 -10.39 -24.23 -20.10
CA THR A 214 -10.13 -25.68 -20.28
C THR A 214 -11.39 -26.54 -20.44
N HIS A 215 -12.57 -25.94 -20.56
CA HIS A 215 -13.79 -26.64 -20.98
C HIS A 215 -14.49 -25.89 -22.11
N PHE A 216 -14.06 -26.11 -23.35
CA PHE A 216 -14.93 -26.32 -24.52
C PHE A 216 -14.05 -26.39 -25.80
N VAL A 217 -13.68 -27.61 -26.21
CA VAL A 217 -13.28 -27.89 -27.60
C VAL A 217 -14.46 -28.63 -28.23
N THR A 218 -15.11 -28.03 -29.23
CA THR A 218 -15.29 -28.59 -30.59
C THR A 218 -16.15 -27.68 -31.47
N ASN A 219 -15.64 -27.47 -32.70
CA ASN A 219 -16.30 -26.94 -33.91
C ASN A 219 -16.67 -25.43 -33.86
N SER A 220 -16.36 -24.59 -34.85
CA SER A 220 -16.31 -24.84 -36.29
C SER A 220 -15.42 -23.85 -37.06
N THR A 221 -14.97 -24.33 -38.22
CA THR A 221 -14.28 -23.70 -39.36
C THR A 221 -14.79 -22.32 -39.83
N GLY A 222 -13.87 -21.47 -40.33
CA GLY A 222 -14.12 -20.69 -41.55
C GLY A 222 -13.63 -19.24 -41.62
N ALA A 223 -12.64 -19.02 -42.48
CA ALA A 223 -12.46 -17.88 -43.41
C ALA A 223 -11.95 -16.50 -42.90
N SER A 224 -10.70 -16.24 -43.31
CA SER A 224 -10.08 -15.02 -43.85
C SER A 224 -10.97 -13.82 -44.25
N SER A 225 -10.50 -12.60 -43.97
CA SER A 225 -9.93 -11.68 -44.99
C SER A 225 -9.47 -10.35 -44.37
N GLU A 226 -8.33 -9.86 -44.88
CA GLU A 226 -7.80 -8.50 -44.74
C GLU A 226 -8.78 -7.44 -45.26
N GLU A 227 -8.71 -6.21 -44.75
CA GLU A 227 -8.94 -5.02 -45.58
C GLU A 227 -8.14 -3.82 -45.07
N ASP A 228 -7.42 -3.25 -46.03
CA ASP A 228 -6.55 -2.09 -46.04
C ASP A 228 -7.40 -0.81 -46.21
N TYR A 229 -6.86 0.37 -45.87
CA TYR A 229 -6.95 1.66 -46.59
C TYR A 229 -6.68 2.86 -45.68
N GLY A 230 -5.71 3.68 -46.11
CA GLY A 230 -5.32 4.93 -45.46
C GLY A 230 -5.84 6.20 -46.14
N SER A 231 -5.08 7.28 -45.87
CA SER A 231 -5.11 8.63 -46.45
C SER A 231 -6.17 9.59 -45.88
N THR A 232 -6.01 10.93 -45.78
CA THR A 232 -4.90 11.90 -45.83
C THR A 232 -5.50 13.27 -45.42
N ALA A 233 -4.68 14.13 -44.79
CA ALA A 233 -4.64 15.60 -44.86
C ALA A 233 -5.94 16.46 -44.70
N ASN A 234 -5.93 17.47 -43.83
CA ASN A 234 -5.46 18.81 -44.22
C ASN A 234 -5.36 19.81 -43.05
N SER A 235 -4.40 20.72 -43.21
CA SER A 235 -4.02 21.85 -42.36
C SER A 235 -4.99 23.04 -42.43
N GLY A 236 -5.13 23.76 -41.32
CA GLY A 236 -5.69 25.11 -41.24
C GLY A 236 -5.14 25.81 -40.01
N THR A 237 -4.21 26.73 -40.21
CA THR A 237 -3.53 27.58 -39.23
C THR A 237 -4.45 28.67 -38.69
N ASP A 238 -4.37 28.97 -37.40
CA ASP A 238 -4.44 30.35 -36.90
C ASP A 238 -3.55 30.49 -35.67
N ALA A 239 -2.74 31.55 -35.70
CA ALA A 239 -1.71 31.88 -34.74
C ALA A 239 -2.28 32.79 -33.64
N ASP A 240 -2.07 32.44 -32.38
CA ASP A 240 -1.76 33.44 -31.36
C ASP A 240 -0.74 32.87 -30.37
N GLY A 241 0.27 33.68 -30.09
CA GLY A 241 1.53 33.28 -29.50
C GLY A 241 1.51 33.32 -27.99
N THR A 242 1.45 32.14 -27.38
CA THR A 242 2.19 31.85 -26.14
C THR A 242 2.85 30.49 -26.32
N LYS A 243 4.18 30.46 -26.18
CA LYS A 243 5.01 29.26 -26.35
C LYS A 243 4.55 28.17 -25.37
N ASN A 244 3.71 27.25 -25.86
CA ASN A 244 3.50 25.97 -25.23
C ASN A 244 4.63 25.06 -25.71
N GLU A 245 5.51 24.68 -24.79
CA GLU A 245 6.40 23.54 -25.01
C GLU A 245 5.52 22.30 -25.19
N GLU A 246 5.34 21.91 -26.45
CA GLU A 246 4.82 20.60 -26.84
C GLU A 246 5.79 19.54 -26.34
N ASN A 247 5.53 19.02 -25.14
CA ASN A 247 6.19 17.83 -24.65
C ASN A 247 5.54 16.60 -25.28
N SER A 248 6.21 16.06 -26.28
CA SER A 248 5.91 14.79 -26.93
C SER A 248 6.27 13.61 -26.02
N GLY A 249 5.34 13.27 -25.13
CA GLY A 249 5.36 12.03 -24.35
C GLY A 249 4.00 11.92 -23.67
N LYS A 250 3.37 10.74 -23.67
CA LYS A 250 2.09 10.52 -22.98
C LYS A 250 2.27 10.78 -21.46
N GLY A 251 2.15 12.03 -21.03
CA GLY A 251 2.39 12.48 -19.67
C GLY A 251 1.08 12.75 -18.97
N PHE A 252 0.79 11.99 -17.90
CA PHE A 252 -0.22 12.37 -16.92
C PHE A 252 0.28 13.64 -16.22
N LEU A 253 -0.54 14.68 -16.20
CA LEU A 253 -0.24 15.88 -15.42
C LEU A 253 -0.45 15.51 -13.95
N TYR A 254 0.43 15.94 -13.06
CA TYR A 254 0.32 15.57 -11.65
C TYR A 254 0.23 14.04 -11.43
N GLY A 255 0.83 13.24 -12.31
CA GLY A 255 0.94 11.78 -12.16
C GLY A 255 -0.34 10.95 -12.24
N ASP A 256 -1.53 11.52 -12.02
CA ASP A 256 -2.84 10.86 -12.05
C ASP A 256 -3.93 11.70 -12.77
N ILE A 257 -3.57 12.82 -13.43
CA ILE A 257 -4.52 13.59 -14.23
C ILE A 257 -4.27 13.38 -15.72
N GLU A 258 -5.27 12.83 -16.42
CA GLU A 258 -5.23 12.67 -17.88
C GLU A 258 -5.56 14.00 -18.58
N ILE A 259 -4.66 14.47 -19.46
CA ILE A 259 -4.83 15.72 -20.21
C ILE A 259 -5.70 15.49 -21.46
N SER A 260 -6.76 16.27 -21.64
CA SER A 260 -7.53 16.39 -22.89
C SER A 260 -7.38 17.79 -23.51
N ARG A 261 -7.81 18.01 -24.76
CA ARG A 261 -7.85 19.37 -25.36
C ARG A 261 -8.68 20.38 -24.53
N HIS A 262 -9.48 19.90 -23.57
CA HIS A 262 -10.36 20.70 -22.71
C HIS A 262 -9.96 20.71 -21.22
N THR A 263 -8.90 19.99 -20.78
CA THR A 263 -8.50 19.94 -19.35
C THR A 263 -7.96 21.24 -18.79
N PHE A 264 -7.72 22.26 -19.62
CA PHE A 264 -7.44 23.62 -19.14
C PHE A 264 -8.65 24.28 -18.47
N ARG A 265 -9.85 23.68 -18.56
CA ARG A 265 -11.08 24.20 -17.97
C ARG A 265 -11.36 23.48 -16.66
N ASN A 266 -10.94 24.07 -15.55
CA ASN A 266 -11.33 23.63 -14.21
C ASN A 266 -12.86 23.81 -14.02
N ALA A 267 -13.56 22.81 -13.46
CA ALA A 267 -14.99 22.93 -13.16
C ALA A 267 -15.29 24.05 -12.15
N MET A 268 -14.33 24.41 -11.29
CA MET A 268 -14.44 25.56 -10.39
C MET A 268 -14.66 26.87 -11.16
N LEU A 269 -13.95 27.08 -12.27
CA LEU A 269 -14.05 28.29 -13.08
C LEU A 269 -15.05 28.16 -14.24
N ASN A 270 -15.14 26.99 -14.86
CA ASN A 270 -16.00 26.74 -16.01
C ASN A 270 -17.18 25.84 -15.63
N LYS A 271 -18.39 26.41 -15.62
CA LYS A 271 -19.63 25.68 -15.35
C LYS A 271 -19.90 24.56 -16.36
N ASP A 272 -19.46 24.70 -17.61
CA ASP A 272 -19.64 23.68 -18.65
C ASP A 272 -18.74 22.46 -18.44
N ALA A 273 -17.70 22.59 -17.61
CA ALA A 273 -16.86 21.47 -17.19
C ALA A 273 -17.41 20.74 -15.95
N ARG A 274 -18.58 21.14 -15.42
CA ARG A 274 -19.26 20.46 -14.31
C ARG A 274 -20.24 19.42 -14.83
N TRP A 275 -20.37 18.31 -14.11
CA TRP A 275 -21.44 17.34 -14.35
C TRP A 275 -22.82 18.00 -14.13
N PRO A 276 -23.73 17.98 -15.12
CA PRO A 276 -25.02 18.66 -15.01
C PRO A 276 -25.80 18.23 -13.77
N ASN A 277 -26.20 19.19 -12.94
CA ASN A 277 -26.92 18.96 -11.69
C ASN A 277 -26.24 17.97 -10.72
N GLY A 278 -24.92 17.80 -10.80
CA GLY A 278 -24.19 16.82 -9.98
C GLY A 278 -24.50 15.36 -10.33
N PHE A 279 -25.14 15.10 -11.47
CA PHE A 279 -25.46 13.76 -11.94
C PHE A 279 -24.33 13.19 -12.78
N VAL A 280 -23.76 12.07 -12.33
CA VAL A 280 -22.65 11.37 -12.98
C VAL A 280 -23.10 9.96 -13.39
N PRO A 281 -23.48 9.75 -14.66
CA PRO A 281 -23.71 8.42 -15.20
C PRO A 281 -22.39 7.64 -15.23
N TYR A 282 -22.40 6.38 -14.78
CA TYR A 282 -21.20 5.56 -14.78
C TYR A 282 -21.43 4.16 -15.36
N SER A 283 -20.41 3.58 -15.96
CA SER A 283 -20.33 2.15 -16.26
C SER A 283 -19.07 1.57 -15.63
N ILE A 284 -19.12 0.31 -15.23
CA ILE A 284 -17.97 -0.44 -14.73
C ILE A 284 -17.76 -1.60 -15.68
N VAL A 285 -16.56 -1.76 -16.23
CA VAL A 285 -16.26 -2.88 -17.12
C VAL A 285 -16.29 -4.21 -16.35
N ASP A 286 -16.79 -5.26 -16.98
CA ASP A 286 -17.04 -6.57 -16.36
C ASP A 286 -15.77 -7.38 -16.03
N VAL A 287 -14.59 -6.75 -16.09
CA VAL A 287 -13.32 -7.37 -15.71
C VAL A 287 -12.95 -7.18 -14.24
N TYR A 288 -13.68 -6.32 -13.50
CA TYR A 288 -13.42 -6.12 -12.08
C TYR A 288 -14.03 -7.25 -11.23
N PRO A 289 -13.30 -7.76 -10.22
CA PRO A 289 -13.87 -8.70 -9.27
C PRO A 289 -14.93 -8.00 -8.42
N THR A 290 -15.92 -8.76 -7.96
CA THR A 290 -17.09 -8.25 -7.21
C THR A 290 -16.69 -7.37 -6.02
N TRP A 291 -15.66 -7.75 -5.27
CA TRP A 291 -15.19 -7.00 -4.10
C TRP A 291 -14.65 -5.60 -4.48
N ALA A 292 -14.01 -5.45 -5.65
CA ALA A 292 -13.51 -4.16 -6.11
C ALA A 292 -14.69 -3.26 -6.54
N VAL A 293 -15.66 -3.84 -7.25
CA VAL A 293 -16.91 -3.16 -7.62
C VAL A 293 -17.66 -2.66 -6.38
N GLU A 294 -17.69 -3.45 -5.29
CA GLU A 294 -18.27 -3.04 -4.02
C GLU A 294 -17.54 -1.83 -3.41
N ILE A 295 -16.21 -1.78 -3.48
CA ILE A 295 -15.42 -0.63 -3.03
C ILE A 295 -15.74 0.61 -3.88
N PHE A 296 -15.86 0.47 -5.20
CA PHE A 296 -16.18 1.58 -6.09
C PHE A 296 -17.56 2.16 -5.79
N LYS A 297 -18.56 1.28 -5.64
CA LYS A 297 -19.92 1.66 -5.25
C LYS A 297 -19.96 2.26 -3.84
N SER A 298 -19.13 1.78 -2.92
CA SER A 298 -19.00 2.33 -1.57
C SER A 298 -18.41 3.75 -1.57
N ALA A 299 -17.36 3.99 -2.36
CA ALA A 299 -16.77 5.31 -2.55
C ALA A 299 -17.78 6.33 -3.12
N MET A 300 -18.52 5.94 -4.17
CA MET A 300 -19.59 6.76 -4.73
C MET A 300 -20.64 7.12 -3.67
N LYS A 301 -21.13 6.13 -2.91
CA LYS A 301 -22.11 6.35 -1.83
C LYS A 301 -21.59 7.28 -0.74
N GLU A 302 -20.30 7.27 -0.45
CA GLU A 302 -19.71 8.17 0.54
C GLU A 302 -19.78 9.63 0.07
N ILE A 303 -19.45 9.90 -1.19
CA ILE A 303 -19.58 11.24 -1.80
C ILE A 303 -21.05 11.67 -1.80
N GLU A 304 -21.97 10.82 -2.26
CA GLU A 304 -23.42 11.12 -2.25
C GLU A 304 -23.91 11.45 -0.84
N ALA A 305 -23.51 10.66 0.17
CA ALA A 305 -23.98 10.82 1.55
C ALA A 305 -23.45 12.09 2.20
N ASN A 306 -22.19 12.47 1.94
CA ASN A 306 -21.60 13.68 2.53
C ASN A 306 -22.03 14.97 1.79
N THR A 307 -22.50 14.86 0.55
CA THR A 307 -23.00 16.01 -0.24
C THR A 307 -24.53 16.15 -0.21
N SER A 308 -25.24 15.21 0.41
CA SER A 308 -26.70 15.28 0.56
C SER A 308 -27.13 16.33 1.59
N PHE A 309 -28.19 17.09 1.29
CA PHE A 309 -28.80 18.05 2.20
C PHE A 309 -30.34 17.91 2.20
N ASN A 310 -30.97 17.97 3.38
CA ASN A 310 -32.42 17.79 3.56
C ASN A 310 -33.01 16.56 2.86
N GLY A 311 -32.24 15.48 2.76
CA GLY A 311 -32.67 14.24 2.10
C GLY A 311 -32.57 14.25 0.57
N GLN A 312 -32.15 15.37 -0.04
CA GLN A 312 -31.85 15.46 -1.47
C GLN A 312 -30.36 15.27 -1.70
N ARG A 313 -30.00 14.35 -2.61
CA ARG A 313 -28.61 14.11 -3.02
C ARG A 313 -28.16 15.23 -3.94
N CYS A 314 -27.01 15.83 -3.64
CA CYS A 314 -26.44 16.85 -4.49
C CYS A 314 -25.56 16.26 -5.59
N ILE A 315 -24.62 15.39 -5.22
CA ILE A 315 -23.95 14.51 -6.18
C ILE A 315 -24.69 13.19 -6.23
N THR A 316 -24.92 12.67 -7.42
CA THR A 316 -25.57 11.37 -7.64
C THR A 316 -24.82 10.57 -8.68
N PHE A 317 -24.42 9.35 -8.32
CA PHE A 317 -23.84 8.38 -9.24
C PHE A 317 -24.91 7.34 -9.60
N LYS A 318 -25.08 7.08 -10.89
CA LYS A 318 -26.04 6.07 -11.35
C LYS A 318 -25.46 5.25 -12.48
N GLU A 319 -25.74 3.94 -12.47
CA GLU A 319 -25.39 3.08 -13.60
C GLU A 319 -26.01 3.64 -14.87
N ARG A 320 -25.17 3.78 -15.88
CA ARG A 320 -25.51 4.32 -17.18
C ARG A 320 -26.57 3.47 -17.85
N THR A 321 -27.47 4.14 -18.55
CA THR A 321 -28.48 3.52 -19.40
C THR A 321 -28.30 3.93 -20.86
N PHE A 322 -28.41 5.23 -21.16
CA PHE A 322 -28.32 5.78 -22.52
C PHE A 322 -27.58 7.13 -22.59
N GLU A 323 -27.14 7.65 -21.44
CA GLU A 323 -26.53 8.96 -21.33
C GLU A 323 -25.27 9.06 -22.21
N GLU A 324 -25.18 10.14 -23.02
CA GLU A 324 -24.09 10.36 -23.97
C GLU A 324 -22.77 10.65 -23.26
N ASN A 325 -22.81 11.52 -22.24
CA ASN A 325 -21.68 11.82 -21.37
C ASN A 325 -21.72 10.94 -20.13
N TYR A 326 -20.67 10.14 -19.90
CA TYR A 326 -20.60 9.24 -18.76
C TYR A 326 -19.14 8.90 -18.42
N VAL A 327 -18.93 8.39 -17.21
CA VAL A 327 -17.64 7.83 -16.82
C VAL A 327 -17.61 6.32 -16.96
N GLU A 328 -16.54 5.79 -17.54
CA GLU A 328 -16.26 4.36 -17.62
C GLU A 328 -15.11 4.02 -16.69
N ILE A 329 -15.41 3.29 -15.62
CA ILE A 329 -14.40 2.77 -14.71
C ILE A 329 -13.80 1.53 -15.34
N ALA A 330 -12.51 1.57 -15.66
CA ALA A 330 -11.77 0.50 -16.32
C ALA A 330 -10.32 0.38 -15.82
N PRO A 331 -9.71 -0.81 -15.82
CA PRO A 331 -8.37 -0.99 -15.27
C PRO A 331 -7.31 -0.63 -16.31
N ILE A 332 -7.28 0.63 -16.77
CA ILE A 332 -6.47 1.08 -17.90
C ILE A 332 -4.96 1.10 -17.58
N GLY A 333 -4.63 1.11 -16.28
CA GLY A 333 -3.27 1.12 -15.74
C GLY A 333 -3.08 2.33 -14.84
N GLY A 334 -2.42 2.16 -13.69
CA GLY A 334 -2.33 3.20 -12.66
C GLY A 334 -3.70 3.64 -12.11
N CYS A 335 -3.70 4.68 -11.31
CA CYS A 335 -4.91 5.37 -10.85
C CYS A 335 -4.90 6.74 -11.52
N TYR A 336 -5.88 7.06 -12.34
CA TYR A 336 -5.98 8.38 -12.95
C TYR A 336 -7.39 8.70 -13.43
N SER A 337 -7.66 10.00 -13.58
CA SER A 337 -8.96 10.52 -14.00
C SER A 337 -8.79 11.85 -14.73
N ARG A 338 -9.82 12.27 -15.46
CA ARG A 338 -9.87 13.63 -16.05
C ARG A 338 -10.52 14.59 -15.08
N VAL A 339 -10.07 15.84 -15.12
CA VAL A 339 -10.67 16.92 -14.32
C VAL A 339 -11.95 17.42 -14.99
N GLY A 340 -13.10 17.18 -14.36
CA GLY A 340 -14.41 17.63 -14.84
C GLY A 340 -14.97 16.79 -16.00
N VAL A 341 -15.96 17.37 -16.71
CA VAL A 341 -16.61 16.76 -17.88
C VAL A 341 -15.79 17.02 -19.15
N SER A 342 -15.38 15.95 -19.83
CA SER A 342 -14.68 16.02 -21.14
C SER A 342 -15.53 15.60 -22.34
N GLY A 343 -16.77 15.15 -22.10
CA GLY A 343 -17.73 14.72 -23.13
C GLY A 343 -17.58 13.26 -23.53
N GLY A 344 -18.68 12.65 -23.98
CA GLY A 344 -18.76 11.26 -24.40
C GLY A 344 -18.40 10.27 -23.29
N LYS A 345 -17.75 9.17 -23.71
CA LYS A 345 -17.16 8.16 -22.83
C LYS A 345 -15.86 8.69 -22.22
N GLN A 346 -15.86 8.97 -20.93
CA GLN A 346 -14.70 9.44 -20.18
C GLN A 346 -14.13 8.33 -19.30
N PRO A 347 -12.88 7.90 -19.48
CA PRO A 347 -12.30 6.86 -18.64
C PRO A 347 -11.98 7.38 -17.23
N ILE A 348 -12.21 6.53 -16.24
CA ILE A 348 -11.54 6.57 -14.93
C ILE A 348 -10.72 5.29 -14.83
N SER A 349 -9.39 5.45 -14.76
CA SER A 349 -8.50 4.30 -14.62
C SER A 349 -8.37 3.91 -13.16
N LEU A 350 -8.88 2.74 -12.80
CA LEU A 350 -8.63 2.12 -11.49
C LEU A 350 -7.91 0.80 -11.71
N GLY A 351 -6.60 0.87 -11.97
CA GLY A 351 -5.74 -0.30 -12.13
C GLY A 351 -5.45 -1.04 -10.82
N ALA A 352 -4.58 -2.04 -10.91
CA ALA A 352 -4.16 -2.82 -9.76
C ALA A 352 -3.52 -1.94 -8.67
N GLY A 353 -3.99 -2.05 -7.43
CA GLY A 353 -3.55 -1.24 -6.30
C GLY A 353 -4.39 0.02 -6.05
N CYS A 354 -5.28 0.38 -6.97
CA CYS A 354 -6.18 1.53 -6.86
C CYS A 354 -7.50 1.18 -6.13
N GLU A 355 -7.73 -0.09 -5.79
CA GLU A 355 -8.98 -0.59 -5.19
C GLU A 355 -9.09 -0.26 -3.69
N ARG A 356 -8.63 0.94 -3.29
CA ARG A 356 -8.78 1.49 -1.94
C ARG A 356 -9.84 2.59 -1.99
N LYS A 357 -10.81 2.55 -1.08
CA LYS A 357 -11.94 3.50 -1.06
C LYS A 357 -11.49 4.97 -1.22
N GLY A 358 -10.48 5.41 -0.47
CA GLY A 358 -10.00 6.79 -0.59
C GLY A 358 -9.29 7.12 -1.90
N THR A 359 -8.58 6.17 -2.51
CA THR A 359 -8.04 6.34 -3.88
C THR A 359 -9.17 6.49 -4.88
N VAL A 360 -10.23 5.69 -4.76
CA VAL A 360 -11.39 5.82 -5.65
C VAL A 360 -12.11 7.15 -5.45
N ILE A 361 -12.26 7.61 -4.21
CA ILE A 361 -12.81 8.94 -3.91
C ILE A 361 -11.95 10.03 -4.57
N HIS A 362 -10.62 9.94 -4.46
CA HIS A 362 -9.68 10.87 -5.10
C HIS A 362 -9.91 10.99 -6.61
N GLU A 363 -9.96 9.86 -7.33
CA GLU A 363 -10.21 9.85 -8.78
C GLU A 363 -11.60 10.36 -9.16
N LEU A 364 -12.59 10.10 -8.31
CA LEU A 364 -13.95 10.63 -8.50
C LEU A 364 -14.00 12.15 -8.26
N LEU A 365 -13.18 12.70 -7.36
CA LEU A 365 -13.09 14.15 -7.14
C LEU A 365 -12.45 14.85 -8.34
N HIS A 366 -11.43 14.26 -8.97
CA HIS A 366 -10.96 14.73 -10.27
C HIS A 366 -12.11 14.77 -11.28
N THR A 367 -12.89 13.69 -11.42
CA THR A 367 -14.07 13.67 -12.30
C THR A 367 -15.09 14.78 -11.99
N LEU A 368 -15.28 15.14 -10.71
CA LEU A 368 -16.13 16.26 -10.30
C LEU A 368 -15.52 17.64 -10.57
N GLY A 369 -14.23 17.68 -10.90
CA GLY A 369 -13.53 18.88 -11.36
C GLY A 369 -12.52 19.45 -10.38
N PHE A 370 -12.07 18.69 -9.39
CA PHE A 370 -11.07 19.13 -8.43
C PHE A 370 -9.65 18.80 -8.90
N TRP A 371 -8.71 19.71 -8.61
CA TRP A 371 -7.27 19.47 -8.75
C TRP A 371 -6.69 19.06 -7.40
N HIS A 372 -5.39 18.75 -7.37
CA HIS A 372 -4.73 18.48 -6.10
C HIS A 372 -4.56 19.71 -5.23
N GLU A 373 -4.64 19.53 -3.92
CA GLU A 373 -4.53 20.63 -2.95
C GLU A 373 -3.17 21.34 -3.03
N GLN A 374 -2.07 20.59 -3.20
CA GLN A 374 -0.75 21.19 -3.32
C GLN A 374 -0.53 21.95 -4.64
N SER A 375 -1.49 21.96 -5.57
CA SER A 375 -1.40 22.74 -6.83
C SER A 375 -1.92 24.18 -6.70
N ARG A 376 -2.48 24.52 -5.53
CA ARG A 376 -2.94 25.87 -5.14
C ARG A 376 -1.90 26.97 -5.40
N ALA A 377 -2.37 28.17 -5.78
CA ALA A 377 -1.49 29.32 -5.97
C ALA A 377 -0.76 29.74 -4.67
N ASP A 378 -1.48 29.66 -3.54
CA ASP A 378 -1.05 30.02 -2.19
C ASP A 378 -0.29 28.90 -1.45
N ARG A 379 -0.10 27.72 -2.06
CA ARG A 379 0.48 26.54 -1.38
C ARG A 379 1.85 26.78 -0.73
N ASP A 380 2.67 27.67 -1.29
CA ASP A 380 4.00 27.97 -0.76
C ASP A 380 3.97 28.74 0.59
N MET A 381 2.80 29.21 1.03
CA MET A 381 2.58 29.73 2.39
C MET A 381 2.41 28.63 3.44
N TYR A 382 2.13 27.40 2.99
CA TYR A 382 1.72 26.28 3.84
C TYR A 382 2.67 25.09 3.76
N ILE A 383 3.28 24.87 2.61
CA ILE A 383 4.19 23.77 2.33
C ILE A 383 5.42 24.27 1.56
N LYS A 384 6.52 23.52 1.67
CA LYS A 384 7.74 23.70 0.89
C LYS A 384 7.96 22.48 0.01
N VAL A 385 8.12 22.72 -1.29
CA VAL A 385 8.49 21.67 -2.24
C VAL A 385 10.03 21.53 -2.27
N ASN A 386 10.52 20.32 -2.01
CA ASN A 386 11.93 19.97 -2.15
C ASN A 386 12.22 19.54 -3.59
N TRP A 387 12.40 20.53 -4.46
CA TRP A 387 12.64 20.34 -5.90
C TRP A 387 13.81 19.41 -6.20
N THR A 388 14.86 19.46 -5.38
CA THR A 388 16.04 18.62 -5.58
C THR A 388 15.74 17.15 -5.37
N ASN A 389 14.70 16.80 -4.61
CA ASN A 389 14.33 15.43 -4.28
C ASN A 389 13.23 14.84 -5.16
N ILE A 390 12.82 15.55 -6.22
CA ILE A 390 11.80 15.05 -7.15
C ILE A 390 12.48 14.17 -8.21
N LYS A 391 11.85 13.03 -8.55
CA LYS A 391 12.28 12.14 -9.61
C LYS A 391 12.36 12.88 -10.95
N GLU A 392 13.38 12.59 -11.74
CA GLU A 392 13.58 13.19 -13.06
C GLU A 392 12.32 13.04 -13.94
N GLY A 393 11.93 14.12 -14.62
CA GLY A 393 10.69 14.18 -15.41
C GLY A 393 9.39 14.38 -14.61
N SER A 394 9.43 14.35 -13.27
CA SER A 394 8.21 14.50 -12.42
C SER A 394 8.03 15.90 -11.83
N ALA A 395 8.91 16.86 -12.13
CA ALA A 395 8.83 18.22 -11.58
C ALA A 395 7.52 18.94 -11.95
N GLY A 396 6.97 18.68 -13.14
CA GLY A 396 5.69 19.22 -13.58
C GLY A 396 4.50 18.84 -12.68
N ASN A 397 4.61 17.74 -11.93
CA ASN A 397 3.60 17.29 -10.97
C ASN A 397 3.53 18.14 -9.70
N PHE A 398 4.36 19.18 -9.61
CA PHE A 398 4.38 20.13 -8.50
C PHE A 398 4.19 21.55 -9.02
N ASN A 399 3.76 21.73 -10.27
CA ASN A 399 3.43 23.07 -10.75
C ASN A 399 2.26 23.65 -9.95
N LYS A 400 2.25 24.98 -9.80
CA LYS A 400 1.11 25.70 -9.25
C LYS A 400 0.24 26.16 -10.39
N PHE A 401 -1.05 26.28 -10.12
CA PHE A 401 -1.95 27.07 -10.93
C PHE A 401 -2.13 28.44 -10.29
N ASP A 402 -2.31 29.47 -11.11
CA ASP A 402 -2.69 30.78 -10.60
C ASP A 402 -4.17 30.80 -10.18
N ASP A 403 -4.56 31.81 -9.40
CA ASP A 403 -5.95 32.01 -8.95
C ASP A 403 -6.91 32.29 -10.12
N THR A 404 -6.39 32.56 -11.31
CA THR A 404 -7.19 32.70 -12.54
C THR A 404 -7.45 31.36 -13.24
N SER A 405 -6.81 30.28 -12.80
CA SER A 405 -6.87 28.93 -13.34
C SER A 405 -7.53 27.93 -12.37
N ILE A 406 -7.43 28.17 -11.06
CA ILE A 406 -8.14 27.42 -10.01
C ILE A 406 -8.70 28.38 -8.95
N ASP A 407 -10.00 28.28 -8.67
CA ASP A 407 -10.68 29.06 -7.63
C ASP A 407 -10.97 28.17 -6.41
N HIS A 408 -10.26 28.38 -5.31
CA HIS A 408 -10.43 27.64 -4.05
C HIS A 408 -11.59 28.13 -3.19
N GLN A 409 -12.44 29.01 -3.73
CA GLN A 409 -13.71 29.41 -3.15
C GLN A 409 -13.56 29.97 -1.72
N ASP A 410 -12.51 30.74 -1.47
CA ASP A 410 -12.15 31.30 -0.14
C ASP A 410 -11.93 30.24 0.96
N MET A 411 -11.74 28.97 0.60
CA MET A 411 -11.49 27.90 1.57
C MET A 411 -10.01 27.91 2.02
N PRO A 412 -9.74 27.70 3.32
CA PRO A 412 -8.37 27.63 3.83
C PRO A 412 -7.63 26.42 3.26
N TYR A 413 -6.29 26.46 3.28
CA TYR A 413 -5.45 25.33 2.85
C TYR A 413 -5.69 24.09 3.71
N ASP A 414 -5.97 22.96 3.07
CA ASP A 414 -6.36 21.73 3.75
C ASP A 414 -5.28 20.64 3.68
N TYR A 415 -4.46 20.57 4.73
CA TYR A 415 -3.46 19.50 4.90
C TYR A 415 -4.06 18.09 4.96
N ASP A 416 -5.33 17.97 5.36
CA ASP A 416 -6.04 16.71 5.54
C ASP A 416 -6.89 16.36 4.30
N SER A 417 -6.83 17.17 3.23
CA SER A 417 -7.55 16.92 1.98
C SER A 417 -7.16 15.58 1.37
N ILE A 418 -8.15 14.84 0.90
CA ILE A 418 -7.90 13.61 0.14
C ILE A 418 -7.23 13.90 -1.21
N MET A 419 -7.32 15.14 -1.69
CA MET A 419 -6.69 15.64 -2.92
C MET A 419 -5.24 16.08 -2.69
N HIS A 420 -4.74 16.10 -1.45
CA HIS A 420 -3.35 16.44 -1.18
C HIS A 420 -2.42 15.24 -1.49
N TYR A 421 -1.24 15.51 -2.03
CA TYR A 421 -0.17 14.52 -2.13
C TYR A 421 0.40 14.10 -0.78
N SER A 422 0.97 12.89 -0.75
CA SER A 422 1.82 12.48 0.36
C SER A 422 3.12 13.28 0.39
N ALA A 423 3.76 13.32 1.56
CA ALA A 423 5.05 13.99 1.73
C ALA A 423 6.17 13.42 0.83
N PHE A 424 6.02 12.19 0.32
CA PHE A 424 7.03 11.47 -0.47
C PHE A 424 6.62 11.22 -1.93
N SER A 425 5.54 11.84 -2.39
CA SER A 425 5.10 11.69 -3.79
C SER A 425 6.26 12.05 -4.72
N PHE A 426 6.58 11.17 -5.67
CA PHE A 426 7.68 11.33 -6.64
C PHE A 426 9.07 11.58 -6.04
N ALA A 427 9.35 11.09 -4.82
CA ALA A 427 10.68 11.21 -4.22
C ALA A 427 11.72 10.37 -4.98
N LYS A 428 12.88 10.97 -5.27
CA LYS A 428 14.08 10.23 -5.74
C LYS A 428 14.77 9.50 -4.57
N ASP A 429 14.72 10.09 -3.38
CA ASP A 429 15.28 9.57 -2.14
C ASP A 429 14.22 9.68 -1.04
N TYR A 430 13.69 8.53 -0.61
CA TYR A 430 12.62 8.44 0.38
C TYR A 430 13.07 8.79 1.80
N ARG A 431 14.36 9.10 2.03
CA ARG A 431 14.83 9.66 3.31
C ARG A 431 14.40 11.10 3.52
N TRP A 432 14.10 11.82 2.44
CA TRP A 432 13.66 13.21 2.50
C TRP A 432 12.27 13.33 1.86
N PRO A 433 11.36 14.11 2.44
CA PRO A 433 10.09 14.40 1.78
C PRO A 433 10.30 15.32 0.55
N THR A 434 9.47 15.13 -0.47
CA THR A 434 9.29 16.08 -1.58
C THR A 434 8.39 17.25 -1.19
N ILE A 435 7.47 17.05 -0.24
CA ILE A 435 6.62 18.11 0.31
C ILE A 435 6.78 18.18 1.83
N VAL A 436 7.18 19.35 2.32
CA VAL A 436 7.40 19.63 3.74
C VAL A 436 6.38 20.66 4.22
N PRO A 437 5.46 20.32 5.11
CA PRO A 437 4.59 21.30 5.76
C PRO A 437 5.40 22.34 6.56
N LEU A 438 5.05 23.62 6.44
CA LEU A 438 5.74 24.72 7.13
C LEU A 438 5.32 24.85 8.59
N ILE A 439 4.11 24.39 8.91
CA ILE A 439 3.62 24.22 10.27
C ILE A 439 3.91 22.76 10.66
N GLY A 440 4.23 22.47 11.92
CA GLY A 440 4.59 21.13 12.44
C GLY A 440 3.49 20.05 12.38
N LYS A 441 2.73 20.01 11.28
CA LYS A 441 1.86 18.95 10.79
C LYS A 441 2.73 17.94 10.00
N PRO A 442 3.10 16.78 10.56
CA PRO A 442 3.98 15.83 9.86
C PRO A 442 3.27 15.00 8.79
N TYR A 443 1.93 15.05 8.74
CA TYR A 443 1.11 14.10 7.99
C TYR A 443 0.23 14.85 6.98
N ILE A 444 0.51 14.60 5.70
CA ILE A 444 -0.24 15.08 4.53
C ILE A 444 -0.46 13.90 3.57
N GLY A 445 -1.49 13.97 2.75
CA GLY A 445 -1.80 12.94 1.74
C GLY A 445 -2.50 11.70 2.30
N GLN A 446 -3.43 11.90 3.23
CA GLN A 446 -4.32 10.85 3.69
C GLN A 446 -5.17 10.30 2.52
N ARG A 447 -5.56 9.02 2.62
CA ARG A 447 -6.42 8.31 1.63
C ARG A 447 -7.52 7.51 2.34
N LEU A 448 -8.08 8.08 3.42
CA LEU A 448 -9.08 7.45 4.28
C LEU A 448 -10.50 7.90 3.93
N GLN A 449 -10.74 9.22 3.89
CA GLN A 449 -12.07 9.82 3.71
C GLN A 449 -11.97 11.28 3.23
N LEU A 450 -13.10 11.86 2.83
CA LEU A 450 -13.21 13.30 2.59
C LEU A 450 -13.00 14.10 3.88
N SER A 451 -12.26 15.20 3.80
CA SER A 451 -12.21 16.22 4.85
C SER A 451 -13.48 17.08 4.85
N ASP A 452 -13.70 17.86 5.90
CA ASP A 452 -14.81 18.82 5.92
C ASP A 452 -14.64 19.93 4.87
N ILE A 453 -13.38 20.29 4.55
CA ILE A 453 -13.08 21.29 3.51
C ILE A 453 -13.39 20.70 2.13
N ASP A 454 -12.96 19.46 1.84
CA ASP A 454 -13.29 18.74 0.60
C ASP A 454 -14.83 18.71 0.40
N ILE A 455 -15.59 18.39 1.45
CA ILE A 455 -17.06 18.35 1.40
C ILE A 455 -17.65 19.72 1.10
N ASN A 456 -17.15 20.77 1.76
CA ASN A 456 -17.66 22.13 1.59
C ASN A 456 -17.33 22.71 0.21
N GLU A 457 -16.16 22.41 -0.33
CA GLU A 457 -15.78 22.75 -1.71
C GLU A 457 -16.71 22.07 -2.72
N ILE A 458 -17.01 20.78 -2.56
CA ILE A 458 -17.99 20.08 -3.41
C ILE A 458 -19.37 20.75 -3.29
N ARG A 459 -19.80 21.07 -2.06
CA ARG A 459 -21.10 21.69 -1.81
C ARG A 459 -21.25 23.05 -2.47
N LYS A 460 -20.24 23.91 -2.36
CA LYS A 460 -20.25 25.24 -2.94
C LYS A 460 -20.07 25.18 -4.46
N LEU A 461 -19.26 24.25 -4.99
CA LEU A 461 -19.11 24.04 -6.44
C LEU A 461 -20.41 23.64 -7.14
N TYR A 462 -21.15 22.68 -6.56
CA TYR A 462 -22.38 22.15 -7.13
C TYR A 462 -23.65 22.81 -6.60
N ASN A 463 -23.50 23.89 -5.82
CA ASN A 463 -24.61 24.63 -5.20
C ASN A 463 -25.58 23.71 -4.44
N CYS A 464 -25.01 22.79 -3.66
CA CYS A 464 -25.76 21.95 -2.74
C CYS A 464 -26.36 22.86 -1.66
N GLN A 465 -27.63 23.24 -1.80
CA GLN A 465 -28.29 24.17 -0.88
C GLN A 465 -28.06 23.71 0.56
N GLY A 466 -27.52 24.57 1.43
CA GLY A 466 -27.08 24.21 2.79
C GLY A 466 -25.71 24.75 3.21
N VAL A 467 -25.20 25.84 2.62
CA VAL A 467 -23.96 26.48 3.08
C VAL A 467 -24.22 27.08 4.46
N VAL A 468 -23.68 26.46 5.52
CA VAL A 468 -23.47 27.16 6.78
C VAL A 468 -22.34 28.15 6.51
N SER A 469 -22.65 29.44 6.47
CA SER A 469 -21.66 30.50 6.43
C SER A 469 -20.79 30.40 7.69
N VAL A 470 -19.56 29.95 7.55
CA VAL A 470 -18.55 30.16 8.59
C VAL A 470 -17.95 31.53 8.28
N ASP A 471 -18.16 32.47 9.19
CA ASP A 471 -17.74 33.86 9.05
C ASP A 471 -16.20 33.95 9.18
N PHE A 472 -15.50 34.24 8.08
CA PHE A 472 -14.03 34.29 8.00
C PHE A 472 -13.46 35.70 8.26
N THR A 473 -14.08 36.50 9.13
CA THR A 473 -13.73 37.92 9.33
C THR A 473 -12.76 38.22 10.48
N THR A 474 -11.78 37.36 10.76
CA THR A 474 -10.69 37.72 11.69
C THR A 474 -9.30 37.54 11.06
N PRO A 475 -8.50 38.62 10.91
CA PRO A 475 -7.16 38.52 10.35
C PRO A 475 -6.18 37.91 11.36
N MET A 476 -5.35 36.98 10.88
CA MET A 476 -4.21 36.44 11.62
C MET A 476 -3.11 37.49 11.79
N VAL A 477 -2.73 37.77 13.03
CA VAL A 477 -1.49 38.51 13.36
C VAL A 477 -0.77 37.82 14.53
N THR A 478 0.40 37.26 14.17
CA THR A 478 1.65 37.03 14.91
C THR A 478 1.67 36.47 16.34
N THR A 479 2.32 35.30 16.44
CA THR A 479 3.32 34.87 17.45
C THR A 479 3.07 35.15 18.93
N LEU A 480 2.84 34.09 19.73
CA LEU A 480 3.80 33.53 20.69
C LEU A 480 3.26 32.24 21.37
N LYS A 481 4.22 31.45 21.88
CA LYS A 481 4.17 30.10 22.46
C LYS A 481 3.32 29.98 23.76
N PRO A 482 3.11 28.77 24.33
CA PRO A 482 1.84 28.29 24.83
C PRO A 482 1.71 28.42 26.35
N THR A 483 0.53 28.78 26.84
CA THR A 483 0.12 28.41 28.20
C THR A 483 -1.38 28.15 28.24
N THR A 484 -1.72 27.07 28.94
CA THR A 484 -3.05 26.54 29.27
C THR A 484 -3.71 25.62 28.20
N PRO A 485 -4.07 24.37 28.57
CA PRO A 485 -4.80 23.47 27.68
C PRO A 485 -6.14 24.09 27.27
N PRO A 486 -6.59 23.93 26.02
CA PRO A 486 -7.94 24.31 25.66
C PRO A 486 -8.91 23.39 26.40
N GLN A 487 -9.81 23.99 27.20
CA GLN A 487 -10.97 23.28 27.69
C GLN A 487 -11.83 22.79 26.52
N PRO A 488 -12.56 21.67 26.67
CA PRO A 488 -13.23 21.00 25.55
C PRO A 488 -14.34 21.88 24.96
N ILE A 489 -14.30 22.05 23.65
CA ILE A 489 -15.43 22.56 22.86
C ILE A 489 -16.55 21.53 22.99
N GLY A 490 -17.65 21.95 23.61
CA GLY A 490 -18.77 21.10 23.99
C GLY A 490 -19.46 20.46 22.78
N THR A 491 -19.74 19.17 22.93
CA THR A 491 -20.94 18.59 22.31
C THR A 491 -21.71 17.81 23.38
N ASP A 492 -22.98 18.15 23.58
CA ASP A 492 -23.95 17.46 24.45
C ASP A 492 -24.31 16.06 23.89
N LEU A 493 -23.33 15.26 23.49
CA LEU A 493 -23.59 13.89 23.10
C LEU A 493 -23.70 13.02 24.36
N PRO A 494 -24.80 12.28 24.55
CA PRO A 494 -24.94 11.40 25.72
C PRO A 494 -23.84 10.33 25.73
N LEU A 495 -23.01 10.33 26.78
CA LEU A 495 -22.01 9.30 27.00
C LEU A 495 -22.70 7.92 27.13
N TYR A 496 -22.26 6.96 26.33
CA TYR A 496 -22.79 5.60 26.33
C TYR A 496 -21.92 4.66 27.16
N TRP A 497 -20.60 4.77 26.99
CA TRP A 497 -19.63 3.91 27.66
C TRP A 497 -18.26 4.59 27.65
N GLU A 498 -17.48 4.39 28.70
CA GLU A 498 -16.11 4.89 28.80
C GLU A 498 -15.18 3.86 29.43
N CYS A 499 -13.88 4.04 29.17
CA CYS A 499 -12.81 3.31 29.83
C CYS A 499 -11.55 4.16 29.91
N THR A 500 -11.21 4.62 31.11
CA THR A 500 -9.93 5.26 31.45
C THR A 500 -8.87 4.24 31.88
N PHE A 501 -9.21 2.95 31.87
CA PHE A 501 -8.36 1.84 32.30
C PHE A 501 -7.93 1.82 33.78
N ASP A 502 -8.24 2.85 34.58
CA ASP A 502 -7.86 2.96 35.99
C ASP A 502 -8.40 1.84 36.87
N GLU A 503 -9.64 1.39 36.61
CA GLU A 503 -10.30 0.31 37.32
C GLU A 503 -10.23 -1.03 36.56
N GLY A 504 -9.31 -1.15 35.59
CA GLY A 504 -9.15 -2.30 34.71
C GLY A 504 -9.79 -2.10 33.33
N ARG A 505 -10.08 -3.19 32.62
CA ARG A 505 -10.40 -3.14 31.17
C ARG A 505 -11.86 -2.78 30.82
N CYS A 506 -12.68 -2.37 31.78
CA CYS A 506 -14.05 -1.87 31.55
C CYS A 506 -14.96 -2.80 30.70
N GLY A 507 -14.75 -4.11 30.78
CA GLY A 507 -15.47 -5.11 29.99
C GLY A 507 -15.07 -5.18 28.51
N LEU A 508 -13.87 -4.71 28.17
CA LEU A 508 -13.18 -5.07 26.93
C LEU A 508 -12.61 -6.49 27.07
N GLU A 509 -12.81 -7.30 26.02
CA GLU A 509 -12.43 -8.72 25.98
C GLU A 509 -11.23 -8.92 25.05
N ASN A 510 -10.31 -9.84 25.41
CA ASN A 510 -9.24 -10.24 24.51
C ASN A 510 -9.79 -11.09 23.35
N VAL A 511 -9.19 -11.01 22.18
CA VAL A 511 -9.59 -11.82 21.02
C VAL A 511 -8.75 -13.10 20.97
N GLU A 512 -9.39 -14.25 20.75
CA GLU A 512 -8.68 -15.53 20.59
C GLU A 512 -7.67 -15.49 19.45
N ASN A 513 -6.55 -16.22 19.61
CA ASN A 513 -5.44 -16.26 18.65
C ASN A 513 -4.81 -14.88 18.35
N SER A 514 -4.86 -13.96 19.32
CA SER A 514 -4.18 -12.67 19.26
C SER A 514 -3.44 -12.37 20.55
N LEU A 515 -2.52 -11.40 20.51
CA LEU A 515 -1.84 -10.93 21.69
C LEU A 515 -2.75 -10.06 22.56
N GLU A 516 -2.54 -10.14 23.86
CA GLU A 516 -3.30 -9.40 24.84
C GLU A 516 -2.67 -8.02 25.08
N TRP A 517 -3.48 -6.96 24.98
CA TRP A 517 -3.06 -5.61 25.37
C TRP A 517 -2.72 -5.57 26.86
N ILE A 518 -1.55 -5.03 27.19
CA ILE A 518 -1.02 -5.01 28.55
C ILE A 518 -1.54 -3.76 29.26
N LEU A 519 -2.09 -3.95 30.47
CA LEU A 519 -2.54 -2.85 31.34
C LEU A 519 -1.36 -2.41 32.21
N GLN A 520 -1.01 -1.12 32.18
CA GLN A 520 0.13 -0.60 32.93
C GLN A 520 -0.08 0.81 33.45
N LYS A 521 0.67 1.14 34.50
CA LYS A 521 0.81 2.47 35.10
C LYS A 521 2.25 2.95 34.99
N GLY A 522 2.43 4.22 34.65
CA GLY A 522 3.76 4.84 34.48
C GLY A 522 4.45 4.47 33.16
N PRO A 523 5.77 4.66 33.03
CA PRO A 523 6.50 4.40 31.79
C PRO A 523 6.50 2.91 31.44
N THR A 524 6.53 2.58 30.15
CA THR A 524 6.67 1.20 29.65
C THR A 524 8.03 0.60 30.01
N ALA A 525 8.16 -0.73 29.98
CA ALA A 525 9.39 -1.43 30.35
C ALA A 525 10.55 -1.11 29.38
N SER A 526 10.22 -0.80 28.12
CA SER A 526 11.14 -0.37 27.08
C SER A 526 11.45 1.13 27.22
N SER A 527 12.75 1.46 27.30
CA SER A 527 13.18 2.83 27.59
C SER A 527 12.89 3.78 26.42
N LYS A 528 12.14 4.86 26.69
CA LYS A 528 11.82 5.97 25.77
C LYS A 528 10.91 5.63 24.58
N THR A 529 10.02 4.64 24.71
CA THR A 529 9.27 4.11 23.56
C THR A 529 7.77 4.23 23.74
N GLY A 530 7.29 4.17 24.99
CA GLY A 530 5.90 4.42 25.38
C GLY A 530 5.71 5.72 26.16
N PRO A 531 4.45 6.08 26.47
CA PRO A 531 4.15 7.29 27.21
C PRO A 531 4.71 7.21 28.64
N GLY A 532 5.19 8.33 29.17
CA GLY A 532 5.73 8.39 30.55
C GLY A 532 4.66 8.22 31.63
N SER A 533 3.39 8.43 31.28
CA SER A 533 2.22 8.30 32.16
C SER A 533 0.93 8.15 31.33
N ASP A 534 -0.18 7.78 31.97
CA ASP A 534 -1.53 7.87 31.41
C ASP A 534 -1.86 9.31 30.96
N HIS A 535 -2.90 9.43 30.15
CA HIS A 535 -3.36 10.72 29.63
C HIS A 535 -4.15 11.52 30.69
N THR A 536 -4.98 10.88 31.52
CA THR A 536 -5.93 11.58 32.40
C THR A 536 -5.30 12.22 33.64
N SER A 537 -4.47 11.49 34.41
CA SER A 537 -4.08 11.89 35.76
C SER A 537 -2.58 11.85 36.04
N SER A 538 -1.77 11.44 35.08
CA SER A 538 -0.34 11.09 35.21
C SER A 538 -0.01 9.99 36.23
N THR A 539 -1.03 9.43 36.90
CA THR A 539 -0.93 8.34 37.89
C THR A 539 -1.91 7.19 37.60
N GLY A 540 -2.64 7.25 36.49
CA GLY A 540 -3.64 6.29 36.07
C GLY A 540 -3.04 5.13 35.28
N ASN A 541 -3.91 4.26 34.81
CA ASN A 541 -3.53 3.14 33.95
C ASN A 541 -3.86 3.45 32.47
N TYR A 542 -3.15 2.81 31.56
CA TYR A 542 -3.47 2.77 30.13
C TYR A 542 -3.18 1.37 29.60
N ILE A 543 -3.64 1.06 28.38
CA ILE A 543 -3.25 -0.18 27.70
C ILE A 543 -2.17 0.09 26.67
N PHE A 544 -1.22 -0.82 26.53
CA PHE A 544 -0.18 -0.73 25.51
C PHE A 544 0.23 -2.09 24.95
N THR A 545 0.97 -2.03 23.85
CA THR A 545 1.56 -3.17 23.17
C THR A 545 3.03 -3.31 23.60
N GLU A 546 3.48 -4.49 24.05
CA GLU A 546 4.89 -4.70 24.39
C GLU A 546 5.73 -5.03 23.15
N ALA A 547 6.71 -4.18 22.89
CA ALA A 547 7.63 -4.29 21.76
C ALA A 547 8.71 -5.36 21.98
N SER A 548 9.10 -5.62 23.23
CA SER A 548 10.13 -6.61 23.54
C SER A 548 9.59 -8.04 23.34
N ASN A 549 10.22 -8.77 22.41
CA ASN A 549 10.02 -10.21 22.14
C ASN A 549 8.75 -10.65 21.38
N GLN A 550 8.00 -9.77 20.70
CA GLN A 550 6.73 -10.15 20.04
C GLN A 550 6.52 -9.60 18.61
N TYR A 551 7.42 -9.95 17.69
CA TYR A 551 7.45 -9.44 16.31
C TYR A 551 6.30 -9.94 15.40
N GLN A 552 5.74 -9.05 14.58
CA GLN A 552 4.67 -9.30 13.58
C GLN A 552 3.38 -9.94 14.13
N LYS A 553 3.15 -9.80 15.44
CA LYS A 553 1.94 -10.30 16.08
C LYS A 553 0.98 -9.13 16.34
N LYS A 554 -0.32 -9.45 16.28
CA LYS A 554 -1.40 -8.47 16.43
C LYS A 554 -1.96 -8.53 17.84
N TYR A 555 -1.98 -7.37 18.49
CA TYR A 555 -2.69 -7.14 19.74
C TYR A 555 -4.14 -6.80 19.43
N LYS A 556 -5.11 -7.53 19.97
CA LYS A 556 -6.53 -7.25 19.69
C LYS A 556 -7.35 -7.23 20.97
N ILE A 557 -8.16 -6.20 21.11
CA ILE A 557 -9.10 -6.08 22.21
C ILE A 557 -10.44 -5.57 21.68
N VAL A 558 -11.55 -6.11 22.19
CA VAL A 558 -12.88 -5.88 21.62
C VAL A 558 -13.91 -5.46 22.66
N LYS A 559 -14.72 -4.44 22.32
CA LYS A 559 -15.96 -4.12 23.03
C LYS A 559 -17.13 -4.76 22.29
N THR A 560 -17.87 -5.64 22.96
CA THR A 560 -18.98 -6.36 22.34
C THR A 560 -20.34 -5.72 22.67
N LYS A 561 -21.37 -6.13 21.91
CA LYS A 561 -22.79 -5.84 22.18
C LYS A 561 -23.18 -4.34 22.12
N LEU A 562 -22.47 -3.53 21.34
CA LEU A 562 -22.81 -2.12 21.11
C LEU A 562 -24.11 -2.01 20.29
N PRO A 563 -25.07 -1.14 20.66
CA PRO A 563 -26.35 -1.03 19.94
C PRO A 563 -26.20 -0.40 18.54
N LYS A 564 -27.10 -0.76 17.62
CA LYS A 564 -27.18 -0.14 16.29
C LYS A 564 -27.72 1.30 16.36
N SER A 565 -26.82 2.26 16.52
CA SER A 565 -27.09 3.71 16.43
C SER A 565 -25.87 4.43 15.83
N ASN A 566 -26.02 5.72 15.52
CA ASN A 566 -24.83 6.55 15.30
C ASN A 566 -24.06 6.62 16.60
N MET A 567 -22.76 6.37 16.55
CA MET A 567 -21.88 6.48 17.70
C MET A 567 -20.62 7.26 17.35
N CYS A 568 -20.21 8.13 18.27
CA CYS A 568 -18.92 8.77 18.22
C CYS A 568 -17.97 8.01 19.13
N VAL A 569 -16.83 7.58 18.61
CA VAL A 569 -15.73 7.01 19.39
C VAL A 569 -14.66 8.08 19.50
N ASP A 570 -14.25 8.38 20.72
CA ASP A 570 -13.22 9.35 21.09
C ASP A 570 -12.24 8.66 22.02
N PHE A 571 -10.94 8.85 21.82
CA PHE A 571 -9.90 8.17 22.59
C PHE A 571 -8.58 8.91 22.49
N TRP A 572 -7.65 8.57 23.36
CA TRP A 572 -6.28 9.03 23.30
C TRP A 572 -5.36 7.88 22.92
N TYR A 573 -4.36 8.18 22.11
CA TYR A 573 -3.37 7.20 21.69
C TYR A 573 -1.97 7.80 21.69
N HIS A 574 -0.97 6.96 21.89
CA HIS A 574 0.45 7.30 21.78
C HIS A 574 1.11 6.23 20.92
N MET A 575 1.89 6.65 19.93
CA MET A 575 2.58 5.76 18.99
C MET A 575 3.95 6.35 18.73
N TYR A 576 5.01 5.75 19.25
CA TYR A 576 6.35 6.34 19.15
C TYR A 576 7.45 5.29 19.03
N SER A 577 8.53 5.65 18.32
CA SER A 577 9.76 4.87 18.20
C SER A 577 10.98 5.79 18.39
N GLU A 578 11.98 5.36 19.16
CA GLU A 578 13.15 6.19 19.54
C GLU A 578 14.06 6.53 18.32
N ASN A 579 14.03 5.73 17.26
CA ASN A 579 14.97 5.80 16.13
C ASN A 579 14.25 5.84 14.76
N GLU A 580 13.60 6.95 14.42
CA GLU A 580 12.92 7.10 13.11
C GLU A 580 13.88 7.17 11.90
N GLU A 581 15.18 7.31 12.13
CA GLU A 581 16.23 7.47 11.10
C GLU A 581 16.72 6.15 10.49
N GLU A 582 16.47 5.00 11.12
CA GLU A 582 16.84 3.68 10.61
C GLU A 582 15.62 2.97 9.99
N SER A 583 15.75 2.51 8.74
CA SER A 583 14.67 1.95 7.90
C SER A 583 13.93 0.73 8.48
N ASP A 584 14.43 0.16 9.56
CA ASP A 584 13.90 -1.07 10.16
C ASP A 584 13.15 -0.81 11.50
N HIS A 585 13.13 0.44 11.99
CA HIS A 585 12.65 0.80 13.34
C HIS A 585 11.25 1.47 13.34
N HIS A 586 10.30 0.88 12.62
CA HIS A 586 8.96 1.46 12.45
C HIS A 586 7.95 0.95 13.50
N VAL A 587 7.22 1.87 14.15
CA VAL A 587 5.93 1.53 14.79
C VAL A 587 5.00 0.97 13.70
N GLY A 588 4.29 -0.12 13.94
CA GLY A 588 3.40 -0.71 12.94
C GLY A 588 2.14 0.12 12.71
N TYR A 589 1.00 -0.36 13.19
CA TYR A 589 -0.26 0.38 13.07
C TYR A 589 -1.17 0.22 14.28
N LEU A 590 -2.05 1.20 14.46
CA LEU A 590 -3.20 1.16 15.34
C LEU A 590 -4.46 1.33 14.49
N ARG A 591 -5.37 0.37 14.55
CA ARG A 591 -6.62 0.34 13.79
C ARG A 591 -7.81 0.11 14.69
N PHE A 592 -8.90 0.79 14.38
CA PHE A 592 -10.20 0.57 14.99
C PHE A 592 -11.16 0.07 13.91
N TYR A 593 -11.85 -1.02 14.21
CA TYR A 593 -12.82 -1.63 13.32
C TYR A 593 -14.20 -1.68 13.96
N ALA A 594 -15.23 -1.39 13.16
CA ALA A 594 -16.62 -1.69 13.50
C ALA A 594 -17.02 -3.02 12.83
N GLN A 595 -17.27 -4.05 13.63
CA GLN A 595 -17.65 -5.38 13.16
C GLN A 595 -19.14 -5.64 13.37
N SER A 596 -19.85 -6.05 12.31
CA SER A 596 -21.29 -6.37 12.37
C SER A 596 -21.62 -7.61 11.53
N GLY A 597 -22.43 -8.54 12.06
CA GLY A 597 -22.79 -9.79 11.38
C GLY A 597 -22.78 -11.00 12.33
N ASN A 598 -23.51 -12.06 11.98
CA ASN A 598 -23.66 -13.27 12.83
C ASN A 598 -22.82 -14.46 12.34
N THR A 599 -22.74 -14.69 11.03
CA THR A 599 -22.07 -15.85 10.41
C THR A 599 -20.77 -15.46 9.71
N GLU A 600 -20.72 -14.30 9.06
CA GLU A 600 -19.50 -13.65 8.59
C GLU A 600 -19.54 -12.16 8.99
N PRO A 601 -18.66 -11.70 9.90
CA PRO A 601 -18.68 -10.33 10.36
C PRO A 601 -18.18 -9.39 9.25
N THR A 602 -19.05 -8.50 8.77
CA THR A 602 -18.64 -7.34 7.98
C THR A 602 -17.76 -6.47 8.88
N GLN A 603 -16.49 -6.29 8.48
CA GLN A 603 -15.50 -5.53 9.24
C GLN A 603 -15.19 -4.22 8.52
N LEU A 604 -15.68 -3.11 9.06
CA LEU A 604 -15.39 -1.76 8.57
C LEU A 604 -14.17 -1.20 9.29
N LEU A 605 -13.12 -0.82 8.55
CA LEU A 605 -12.02 -0.02 9.10
C LEU A 605 -12.53 1.40 9.36
N ALA A 606 -12.67 1.75 10.63
CA ALA A 606 -13.27 3.01 11.07
C ALA A 606 -12.22 4.10 11.36
N TRP A 607 -11.00 3.70 11.77
CA TRP A 607 -9.88 4.61 12.01
C TRP A 607 -8.54 3.88 11.92
N GLU A 608 -7.50 4.54 11.44
CA GLU A 608 -6.14 4.01 11.35
C GLU A 608 -5.08 5.10 11.57
N ARG A 609 -3.99 4.73 12.26
CA ARG A 609 -2.69 5.39 12.15
C ARG A 609 -1.59 4.34 11.97
N THR A 610 -0.53 4.72 11.27
CA THR A 610 0.63 3.87 11.01
C THR A 610 1.90 4.65 11.32
N ARG A 611 3.01 3.95 11.53
CA ARG A 611 4.32 4.57 11.84
C ARG A 611 4.29 5.38 13.14
N SER A 612 5.46 5.92 13.50
CA SER A 612 5.57 6.81 14.66
C SER A 612 4.74 8.07 14.45
N GLN A 613 4.01 8.46 15.49
CA GLN A 613 3.14 9.63 15.56
C GLN A 613 3.72 10.73 16.46
N GLY A 614 4.98 10.56 16.86
CA GLY A 614 5.71 11.41 17.80
C GLY A 614 5.47 11.04 19.26
N ASN A 615 6.41 11.41 20.13
CA ASN A 615 6.36 11.10 21.56
C ASN A 615 5.39 12.01 22.32
N LYS A 616 4.08 11.84 22.10
CA LYS A 616 3.01 12.58 22.75
C LYS A 616 1.68 11.82 22.65
N TRP A 617 0.80 12.06 23.60
CA TRP A 617 -0.60 11.65 23.48
C TRP A 617 -1.29 12.48 22.40
N LEU A 618 -2.06 11.80 21.55
CA LEU A 618 -2.84 12.36 20.46
C LEU A 618 -4.29 11.89 20.61
N ASN A 619 -5.24 12.75 20.26
CA ASN A 619 -6.65 12.40 20.27
C ASN A 619 -7.04 11.76 18.93
N GLY A 620 -7.67 10.60 19.00
CA GLY A 620 -8.32 9.93 17.89
C GLY A 620 -9.83 10.01 18.05
N ARG A 621 -10.53 10.29 16.94
CA ARG A 621 -11.98 10.41 16.93
C ARG A 621 -12.56 9.94 15.61
N PHE A 622 -13.64 9.17 15.64
CA PHE A 622 -14.36 8.74 14.44
C PHE A 622 -15.83 8.41 14.70
N THR A 623 -16.66 8.56 13.67
CA THR A 623 -18.09 8.22 13.72
C THR A 623 -18.34 6.85 13.12
N VAL A 624 -19.04 5.97 13.86
CA VAL A 624 -19.67 4.77 13.31
C VAL A 624 -21.13 5.09 13.01
N ARG A 625 -21.53 5.05 11.73
CA ARG A 625 -22.90 5.41 11.34
C ARG A 625 -23.83 4.21 11.53
N LYS A 626 -25.08 4.47 11.89
CA LYS A 626 -26.14 3.45 11.96
C LYS A 626 -26.30 2.69 10.64
N SER A 627 -26.03 3.34 9.51
CA SER A 627 -26.08 2.77 8.15
C SER A 627 -25.04 1.68 7.93
N ASP A 628 -23.89 1.78 8.60
CA ASP A 628 -22.73 0.93 8.33
C ASP A 628 -22.79 -0.38 9.13
N ILE A 629 -23.74 -0.46 10.07
CA ILE A 629 -23.96 -1.60 10.94
C ILE A 629 -25.10 -2.44 10.38
N SER A 630 -24.80 -3.64 9.89
CA SER A 630 -25.81 -4.54 9.29
C SER A 630 -26.76 -5.13 10.34
N SER A 631 -26.23 -5.57 11.48
CA SER A 631 -26.93 -6.31 12.54
C SER A 631 -27.42 -5.44 13.71
N LYS A 632 -28.30 -5.95 14.58
CA LYS A 632 -28.87 -5.18 15.71
C LYS A 632 -27.82 -4.73 16.74
N LYS A 633 -26.68 -5.42 16.79
CA LYS A 633 -25.56 -5.12 17.67
C LYS A 633 -24.25 -5.25 16.88
N TRP A 634 -23.25 -4.48 17.26
CA TRP A 634 -21.93 -4.52 16.64
C TRP A 634 -20.82 -4.59 17.70
N LYS A 635 -19.58 -4.79 17.26
CA LYS A 635 -18.40 -4.85 18.11
C LYS A 635 -17.39 -3.80 17.66
N LEU A 636 -16.79 -3.10 18.61
CA LEU A 636 -15.63 -2.24 18.36
C LEU A 636 -14.36 -3.03 18.63
N LEU A 637 -13.57 -3.30 17.59
CA LEU A 637 -12.29 -4.00 17.68
C LEU A 637 -11.15 -2.99 17.58
N VAL A 638 -10.25 -3.00 18.55
CA VAL A 638 -8.99 -2.24 18.54
C VAL A 638 -7.86 -3.22 18.24
N GLU A 639 -7.12 -2.96 17.17
CA GLU A 639 -6.02 -3.80 16.69
C GLU A 639 -4.72 -2.97 16.64
N GLY A 640 -3.69 -3.44 17.33
CA GLY A 640 -2.34 -2.88 17.30
C GLY A 640 -1.37 -3.89 16.72
N GLU A 641 -0.49 -3.46 15.82
CA GLU A 641 0.62 -4.28 15.32
C GLU A 641 1.92 -3.53 15.56
N ILE A 642 2.89 -4.20 16.17
CA ILE A 642 4.27 -3.72 16.29
C ILE A 642 5.14 -4.47 15.28
N LEU A 643 6.03 -3.75 14.60
CA LEU A 643 6.99 -4.34 13.64
C LEU A 643 8.31 -4.72 14.36
N ASN A 644 9.37 -4.99 13.61
CA ASN A 644 10.66 -5.56 14.08
C ASN A 644 11.51 -4.63 14.96
N ASN A 645 10.95 -4.05 16.02
CA ASN A 645 11.70 -3.19 16.93
C ASN A 645 11.20 -3.29 18.37
N TYR A 646 12.12 -3.53 19.31
CA TYR A 646 11.86 -3.49 20.75
C TYR A 646 11.74 -2.06 21.29
N LYS A 647 12.01 -1.06 20.44
CA LYS A 647 11.93 0.36 20.76
C LYS A 647 10.70 1.06 20.20
N SER A 648 9.53 0.42 20.18
CA SER A 648 8.32 1.05 19.67
C SER A 648 7.06 0.58 20.37
N ASP A 649 6.37 1.47 21.06
CA ASP A 649 5.12 1.13 21.75
C ASP A 649 3.91 1.83 21.10
N ILE A 650 2.77 1.16 21.16
CA ILE A 650 1.46 1.72 20.87
C ILE A 650 0.67 1.66 22.18
N ALA A 651 0.16 2.80 22.62
CA ALA A 651 -0.70 2.90 23.80
C ALA A 651 -2.05 3.55 23.44
N VAL A 652 -3.10 3.15 24.17
CA VAL A 652 -4.46 3.67 24.06
C VAL A 652 -4.99 3.96 25.45
N ASP A 653 -5.66 5.09 25.60
CA ASP A 653 -6.24 5.56 26.85
C ASP A 653 -7.56 6.31 26.61
N ASP A 654 -8.35 6.51 27.67
CA ASP A 654 -9.56 7.34 27.70
C ASP A 654 -10.56 7.04 26.58
N LEU A 655 -10.86 5.76 26.36
CA LEU A 655 -11.77 5.33 25.29
C LEU A 655 -13.21 5.64 25.68
N LYS A 656 -13.83 6.59 24.97
CA LYS A 656 -15.20 7.05 25.20
C LYS A 656 -16.06 6.79 23.96
N ILE A 657 -17.28 6.32 24.19
CA ILE A 657 -18.29 6.12 23.16
C ILE A 657 -19.50 6.97 23.54
N TYR A 658 -19.89 7.86 22.64
CA TYR A 658 -21.08 8.71 22.79
C TYR A 658 -22.16 8.30 21.80
N LYS A 659 -23.43 8.52 22.16
CA LYS A 659 -24.55 8.37 21.22
C LYS A 659 -24.63 9.60 20.33
N GLY A 660 -24.44 9.43 19.03
CA GLY A 660 -24.49 10.51 18.06
C GLY A 660 -23.35 10.43 17.04
N ARG A 661 -23.17 11.48 16.26
CA ARG A 661 -22.00 11.64 15.38
C ARG A 661 -20.98 12.49 16.09
N CYS A 662 -19.70 12.23 15.85
CA CYS A 662 -18.66 13.09 16.37
C CYS A 662 -18.81 14.53 15.83
N PRO A 663 -18.49 15.54 16.65
CA PRO A 663 -18.32 16.91 16.15
C PRO A 663 -17.22 17.01 15.10
#